data_AF-A0A351WDJ0-F1
#
_entry.id   AF-A0A351WDJ0-F1
#
_cell.length_a   1.000
_cell.length_b   1.000
_cell.length_c   1.000
_cell.angle_alpha   90.00
_cell.angle_beta   90.00
_cell.angle_gamma   90.00
#
_symmetry.space_group_name_H-M   'P 1'
#
loop_
_entity.id
_entity.type
_entity.pdbx_description
1 polymer ?
#
loop_
_entity_poly.entity_id
_entity_poly.type
_entity_poly.pdbx_seq_one_letter_code
_entity_poly.pdbx_strand_id
1 'polypeptide(L)'
;MSTTIRVDLHCHSSHSDGALKPEAVADRIANDKAVCAALVDHDTLAGLPAFRKRLARRGIGFITGVEITCQYAGRAVHLLGYGFDPDHAELRANLDAIWLSREEGMESIAGSLRRKRIHGTRSEMPLLPGAEAGRLELADAIALVHRAGGRAFLAHPLFLEPNADKLEALLPTFQAMGLDGLEALYPAFSPEAQARLIEMARRLRLLVCAGSDFHHSGTHTGIEMPMNLWKAFRDAILSGPKGSSQPPDEGPRLAAPHRLKFVLRIVLPTVAAMLLFGFVLLDIILPAIEESLLEQKRETIRELVSSAWGILAEAEQEVQNGVASLEQAQQLAKKRIETLRYGHEDKDYFWLQDMQPRMLMHPYRPELNGQDVSEFRDPRGVRIFVEFSNLVRQESEGFVDYVWQWKDDPHRLVPKESYIRGFKPWGWIIGTGMYTEDVKAEIARFERHLARISAGMAVLISLLLLYVIRQSLLIERKRREAEESLHESTERYRALVEAATEGTLLIVEGHCRYANPTLLQGLGYAAPEIELLELSDILPHLPGNERIWETLERVRPGEERSEAVEAVLRSREGRLLDGLLTFSRISIAGQEGLIVQTRDLSSRQPAVAALAPTGTFEPGNVLAETAGNVPLGLFRARALRRGAVMAVNRAALELLPALGAGAADKPAELASAFPAPAAFDDFMRRLERDGHARQRLHLATPDGQGRTLTLDARLLRDAGGVARFMDGFIEDATADARRELERESLIERLQASLLYLHESVERLCHPATFCSPDMPIHQVAALMTAQDSEAALVRAENNHSAGLVTDRLLRARILAEEVHPDKPIRQIVRESVVTIPRHAQVYEALLLMQEKGVEHLAVTDDGDRITGLIHGRDILRLHRSEAAMLTDKIAHAATEEEAIRWTRRAPMLVKALLDSGAHARQATRLISAICDAATIRFIELAIRELGPAPCPFAFLALGSQGRQEMSFFADQDNALIYDPPNREPPNEKTSLYFREMAGKICDGLKQAGFFFCPGGTMAKNPKWCASLVEWESITTDWIRKAEPQQLLEFNVFLDFRAVAGEAELARRLRLHVHEMLRIHPAFLPFLAQDLMRFRPPPHGMALWLSPPRKRAQAARLDLKEAMLPLIGSARLYALRHRLDETHTLDRLDALARRNLIAESDLQKTAIAYDALLRLRLLHQAKCLQENRPLDNTIDWRRLDSVQQALLQEAFARIAVIQKMIRYDFLGGA
;
A
#
# COMPACT_ATOMS: atom_id res chain seq x y z
N MET A 1 -10.77 9.47 48.01
CA MET A 1 -11.42 10.22 46.90
C MET A 1 -10.66 11.52 46.67
N SER A 2 -10.51 11.94 45.41
CA SER A 2 -9.88 13.22 45.09
C SER A 2 -10.68 14.37 45.68
N THR A 3 -10.02 15.37 46.28
CA THR A 3 -10.66 16.58 46.81
C THR A 3 -11.00 17.60 45.71
N THR A 4 -10.48 17.39 44.50
CA THR A 4 -10.63 18.25 43.33
C THR A 4 -11.00 17.44 42.08
N ILE A 5 -11.63 18.12 41.11
CA ILE A 5 -12.03 17.59 39.80
C ILE A 5 -11.46 18.51 38.72
N ARG A 6 -11.09 17.97 37.55
CA ARG A 6 -10.55 18.78 36.46
C ARG A 6 -11.62 19.06 35.41
N VAL A 7 -11.92 20.34 35.15
CA VAL A 7 -12.97 20.79 34.23
C VAL A 7 -12.47 21.94 33.37
N ASP A 8 -13.07 22.15 32.20
CA ASP A 8 -12.77 23.34 31.38
C ASP A 8 -14.06 23.97 30.86
N LEU A 9 -14.60 24.92 31.63
CA LEU A 9 -15.90 25.52 31.37
C LEU A 9 -15.80 26.84 30.59
N HIS A 10 -14.58 27.27 30.23
CA HIS A 10 -14.35 28.46 29.41
C HIS A 10 -13.23 28.18 28.41
N CYS A 11 -13.57 27.93 27.15
CA CYS A 11 -12.63 27.77 26.06
C CYS A 11 -13.26 28.20 24.73
N HIS A 12 -12.40 28.58 23.77
CA HIS A 12 -12.79 29.13 22.48
C HIS A 12 -12.29 28.29 21.30
N SER A 13 -13.00 28.35 20.19
CA SER A 13 -12.69 27.67 18.94
C SER A 13 -12.59 28.63 17.76
N SER A 14 -12.19 28.09 16.61
CA SER A 14 -12.10 28.83 15.35
C SER A 14 -13.45 29.32 14.79
N HIS A 15 -14.57 29.11 15.49
CA HIS A 15 -15.84 29.72 15.13
C HIS A 15 -16.02 31.12 15.73
N SER A 16 -15.21 31.45 16.75
CA SER A 16 -15.06 32.79 17.28
C SER A 16 -13.63 33.28 17.03
N ASP A 17 -12.77 33.31 18.05
CA ASP A 17 -11.40 33.83 18.04
C ASP A 17 -10.35 32.80 18.50
N GLY A 18 -10.76 31.56 18.78
CA GLY A 18 -9.85 30.45 19.05
C GLY A 18 -9.06 30.02 17.81
N ALA A 19 -7.80 29.63 18.01
CA ALA A 19 -6.90 29.18 16.93
C ALA A 19 -7.23 27.76 16.42
N LEU A 20 -7.93 26.96 17.23
CA LEU A 20 -8.18 25.56 16.96
C LEU A 20 -9.65 25.32 16.61
N LYS A 21 -9.90 24.39 15.69
CA LYS A 21 -11.26 23.91 15.42
C LYS A 21 -11.86 23.27 16.68
N PRO A 22 -13.19 23.29 16.86
CA PRO A 22 -13.84 22.70 18.03
C PRO A 22 -13.36 21.27 18.35
N GLU A 23 -13.16 20.43 17.33
CA GLU A 23 -12.71 19.05 17.56
C GLU A 23 -11.28 18.96 18.10
N ALA A 24 -10.40 19.89 17.69
CA ALA A 24 -9.03 19.94 18.18
C ALA A 24 -8.96 20.50 19.61
N VAL A 25 -9.84 21.45 19.97
CA VAL A 25 -10.00 21.93 21.35
C VAL A 25 -10.46 20.77 22.25
N ALA A 26 -11.48 20.03 21.83
CA ALA A 26 -11.97 18.84 22.54
C ALA A 26 -10.89 17.76 22.73
N ASP A 27 -10.05 17.52 21.73
CA ASP A 27 -8.91 16.59 21.83
C ASP A 27 -7.88 17.04 22.86
N ARG A 28 -7.66 18.35 22.98
CA ARG A 28 -6.67 18.89 23.93
C ARG A 28 -7.17 18.83 25.36
N ILE A 29 -8.44 19.18 25.59
CA ILE A 29 -9.14 19.01 26.87
C ILE A 29 -9.08 17.54 27.32
N ALA A 30 -9.22 16.59 26.38
CA ALA A 30 -9.05 15.18 26.66
C ALA A 30 -7.64 14.80 27.11
N ASN A 31 -6.62 15.34 26.43
CA ASN A 31 -5.21 15.09 26.80
C ASN A 31 -4.87 15.65 28.19
N ASP A 32 -5.50 16.76 28.58
CA ASP A 32 -5.29 17.37 29.90
C ASP A 32 -6.14 16.72 31.01
N LYS A 33 -6.89 15.64 30.68
CA LYS A 33 -7.69 14.80 31.60
C LYS A 33 -8.83 15.54 32.29
N ALA A 34 -9.45 16.50 31.60
CA ALA A 34 -10.67 17.11 32.09
C ALA A 34 -11.85 16.13 31.93
N VAL A 35 -12.73 16.07 32.92
CA VAL A 35 -13.86 15.13 32.94
C VAL A 35 -15.15 15.76 32.41
N CYS A 36 -15.23 17.09 32.41
CA CYS A 36 -16.31 17.87 31.83
C CYS A 36 -15.78 19.16 31.19
N ALA A 37 -16.39 19.57 30.09
CA ALA A 37 -16.06 20.83 29.42
C ALA A 37 -17.27 21.52 28.77
N ALA A 38 -17.15 22.84 28.62
CA ALA A 38 -18.06 23.68 27.87
C ALA A 38 -17.28 24.53 26.86
N LEU A 39 -17.70 24.49 25.60
CA LEU A 39 -17.23 25.43 24.58
C LEU A 39 -18.10 26.67 24.68
N VAL A 40 -17.49 27.84 24.86
CA VAL A 40 -18.17 29.11 25.10
C VAL A 40 -17.74 30.14 24.06
N ASP A 41 -17.76 29.75 22.78
CA ASP A 41 -17.41 30.65 21.67
C ASP A 41 -18.15 32.01 21.79
N HIS A 42 -17.43 33.09 21.47
CA HIS A 42 -18.00 34.43 21.48
C HIS A 42 -19.20 34.56 20.53
N ASP A 43 -20.36 34.89 21.10
CA ASP A 43 -21.60 35.26 20.42
C ASP A 43 -22.10 34.24 19.38
N THR A 44 -21.64 32.99 19.43
CA THR A 44 -22.02 31.96 18.45
C THR A 44 -22.12 30.58 19.07
N LEU A 45 -23.10 29.81 18.58
CA LEU A 45 -23.29 28.41 18.97
C LEU A 45 -22.78 27.44 17.88
N ALA A 46 -22.19 27.95 16.79
CA ALA A 46 -21.86 27.16 15.60
C ALA A 46 -20.88 26.02 15.89
N GLY A 47 -19.95 26.20 16.85
CA GLY A 47 -18.97 25.19 17.24
C GLY A 47 -19.53 24.06 18.10
N LEU A 48 -20.66 24.26 18.78
CA LEU A 48 -21.19 23.33 19.79
C LEU A 48 -21.46 21.91 19.26
N PRO A 49 -22.10 21.70 18.09
CA PRO A 49 -22.41 20.35 17.60
C PRO A 49 -21.14 19.52 17.33
N ALA A 50 -20.12 20.14 16.74
CA ALA A 50 -18.84 19.48 16.44
C ALA A 50 -18.07 19.16 17.72
N PHE A 51 -18.03 20.12 18.66
CA PHE A 51 -17.40 19.96 19.96
C PHE A 51 -18.03 18.83 20.78
N ARG A 52 -19.36 18.86 20.95
CA ARG A 52 -20.13 17.82 21.67
C ARG A 52 -19.88 16.44 21.09
N LYS A 53 -19.94 16.30 19.76
CA LYS A 53 -19.68 15.03 19.08
C LYS A 53 -18.25 14.51 19.32
N ARG A 54 -17.27 15.41 19.41
CA ARG A 54 -15.88 15.03 19.66
C ARG A 54 -15.64 14.66 21.13
N LEU A 55 -16.17 15.42 22.09
CA LEU A 55 -16.11 15.09 23.52
C LEU A 55 -16.77 13.74 23.82
N ALA A 56 -17.93 13.44 23.22
CA ALA A 56 -18.60 12.15 23.37
C ALA A 56 -17.70 10.97 22.92
N ARG A 57 -16.93 11.14 21.83
CA ARG A 57 -15.96 10.13 21.37
C ARG A 57 -14.75 9.96 22.29
N ARG A 58 -14.44 11.00 23.07
CA ARG A 58 -13.35 11.00 24.06
C ARG A 58 -13.82 10.61 25.46
N GLY A 59 -15.13 10.39 25.63
CA GLY A 59 -15.74 10.17 26.94
C GLY A 59 -15.48 11.36 27.86
N ILE A 60 -15.96 12.55 27.53
CA ILE A 60 -15.89 13.74 28.39
C ILE A 60 -17.29 14.35 28.46
N GLY A 61 -17.73 14.73 29.66
CA GLY A 61 -19.06 15.30 29.86
C GLY A 61 -19.18 16.67 29.19
N PHE A 62 -20.32 16.93 28.54
CA PHE A 62 -20.57 18.16 27.80
C PHE A 62 -21.60 19.03 28.52
N ILE A 63 -21.29 20.32 28.67
CA ILE A 63 -22.24 21.35 29.10
C ILE A 63 -22.38 22.38 27.98
N THR A 64 -23.63 22.70 27.60
CA THR A 64 -23.91 23.77 26.65
C THR A 64 -23.38 25.10 27.20
N GLY A 65 -22.59 25.81 26.40
CA GLY A 65 -21.94 27.06 26.78
C GLY A 65 -22.02 28.11 25.67
N VAL A 66 -21.98 29.39 26.04
CA VAL A 66 -21.74 30.53 25.13
C VAL A 66 -21.18 31.70 25.93
N GLU A 67 -20.27 32.48 25.34
CA GLU A 67 -19.85 33.76 25.90
C GLU A 67 -20.54 34.90 25.14
N ILE A 68 -21.45 35.59 25.80
CA ILE A 68 -22.24 36.68 25.24
C ILE A 68 -21.57 38.02 25.53
N THR A 69 -21.27 38.76 24.48
CA THR A 69 -20.77 40.14 24.56
C THR A 69 -21.93 41.07 24.88
N CYS A 70 -21.87 41.72 26.04
CA CYS A 70 -22.86 42.68 26.50
C CYS A 70 -22.20 43.97 26.99
N GLN A 71 -23.01 44.94 27.39
CA GLN A 71 -22.55 46.21 27.93
C GLN A 71 -23.16 46.48 29.31
N TYR A 72 -22.39 47.16 30.15
CA TYR A 72 -22.87 47.72 31.40
C TYR A 72 -22.22 49.09 31.60
N ALA A 73 -23.04 50.12 31.78
CA ALA A 73 -22.58 51.51 31.94
C ALA A 73 -21.60 51.96 30.83
N GLY A 74 -21.83 51.52 29.59
CA GLY A 74 -20.99 51.83 28.42
C GLY A 74 -19.66 51.08 28.35
N ARG A 75 -19.39 50.13 29.26
CA ARG A 75 -18.22 49.24 29.22
C ARG A 75 -18.63 47.87 28.70
N ALA A 76 -17.78 47.24 27.89
CA ALA A 76 -17.98 45.87 27.44
C ALA A 76 -17.83 44.90 28.63
N VAL A 77 -18.75 43.95 28.73
CA VAL A 77 -18.79 42.89 29.73
C VAL A 77 -19.04 41.57 28.99
N HIS A 78 -18.41 40.50 29.43
CA HIS A 78 -18.67 39.17 28.90
C HIS A 78 -19.46 38.35 29.92
N LEU A 79 -20.50 37.70 29.42
CA LEU A 79 -21.41 36.88 30.21
C LEU A 79 -21.39 35.45 29.69
N LEU A 80 -21.02 34.51 30.56
CA LEU A 80 -21.04 33.08 30.27
C LEU A 80 -22.44 32.54 30.54
N GLY A 81 -23.07 31.97 29.52
CA GLY A 81 -24.31 31.22 29.66
C GLY A 81 -24.02 29.72 29.72
N TYR A 82 -24.62 29.00 30.67
CA TYR A 82 -24.49 27.55 30.78
C TYR A 82 -25.84 26.85 30.88
N GLY A 83 -25.93 25.64 30.31
CA GLY A 83 -27.07 24.74 30.53
C GLY A 83 -28.40 25.18 29.91
N PHE A 84 -28.37 26.11 28.97
CA PHE A 84 -29.54 26.54 28.21
C PHE A 84 -29.85 25.57 27.05
N ASP A 85 -31.06 25.69 26.51
CA ASP A 85 -31.47 25.04 25.27
C ASP A 85 -30.79 25.72 24.06
N PRO A 86 -29.84 25.06 23.37
CA PRO A 86 -29.17 25.63 22.20
C PRO A 86 -30.13 25.85 21.02
N ASP A 87 -31.32 25.23 21.06
CA ASP A 87 -32.34 25.40 20.05
C ASP A 87 -33.32 26.55 20.33
N HIS A 88 -33.15 27.28 21.44
CA HIS A 88 -34.01 28.41 21.80
C HIS A 88 -33.94 29.52 20.74
N ALA A 89 -35.06 29.75 20.05
CA ALA A 89 -35.11 30.63 18.87
C ALA A 89 -34.72 32.09 19.17
N GLU A 90 -35.15 32.62 20.31
CA GLU A 90 -34.84 34.00 20.73
C GLU A 90 -33.35 34.20 21.03
N LEU A 91 -32.72 33.20 21.65
CA LEU A 91 -31.29 33.26 21.98
C LEU A 91 -30.46 33.26 20.69
N ARG A 92 -30.77 32.34 19.76
CA ARG A 92 -30.08 32.25 18.47
C ARG A 92 -30.21 33.54 17.65
N ALA A 93 -31.41 34.10 17.56
CA ALA A 93 -31.65 35.34 16.83
C ALA A 93 -30.85 36.52 17.39
N ASN A 94 -30.72 36.63 18.72
CA ASN A 94 -29.93 37.69 19.36
C ASN A 94 -28.42 37.46 19.18
N LEU A 95 -27.94 36.23 19.30
CA LEU A 95 -26.53 35.89 19.05
C LEU A 95 -26.13 36.19 17.61
N ASP A 96 -26.96 35.80 16.62
CA ASP A 96 -26.74 36.12 15.20
C ASP A 96 -26.68 37.63 14.97
N ALA A 97 -27.57 38.42 15.62
CA ALA A 97 -27.58 39.87 15.51
C ALA A 97 -26.33 40.54 16.11
N ILE A 98 -25.84 40.04 17.25
CA ILE A 98 -24.59 40.53 17.88
C ILE A 98 -23.39 40.17 16.99
N TRP A 99 -23.35 38.95 16.47
CA TRP A 99 -22.29 38.46 15.58
C TRP A 99 -22.23 39.27 14.27
N LEU A 100 -23.37 39.52 13.62
CA LEU A 100 -23.48 40.38 12.42
C LEU A 100 -22.98 41.81 12.66
N SER A 101 -23.31 42.40 13.81
CA SER A 101 -22.84 43.74 14.20
C SER A 101 -21.32 43.79 14.39
N ARG A 102 -20.72 42.73 14.97
CA ARG A 102 -19.27 42.58 15.10
C ARG A 102 -18.58 42.43 13.74
N GLU A 103 -19.15 41.66 12.81
CA GLU A 103 -18.58 41.44 11.47
C GLU A 103 -18.62 42.74 10.62
N GLU A 104 -19.74 43.48 10.63
CA GLU A 104 -19.86 44.80 9.99
C GLU A 104 -18.86 45.82 10.61
N GLY A 105 -18.60 45.72 11.92
CA GLY A 105 -17.59 46.52 12.63
C GLY A 105 -16.13 46.17 12.30
N MET A 106 -15.81 44.88 12.14
CA MET A 106 -14.49 44.39 11.74
C MET A 106 -14.18 44.71 10.27
N GLU A 107 -15.18 44.65 9.38
CA GLU A 107 -15.03 45.12 7.99
C GLU A 107 -14.81 46.64 7.89
N SER A 108 -15.31 47.44 8.85
CA SER A 108 -15.05 48.89 8.91
C SER A 108 -13.61 49.22 9.34
N ILE A 109 -13.04 48.45 10.28
CA ILE A 109 -11.65 48.60 10.74
C ILE A 109 -10.67 48.05 9.68
N ALA A 110 -10.93 46.87 9.12
CA ALA A 110 -10.17 46.30 8.01
C ALA A 110 -10.35 47.10 6.71
N GLY A 111 -11.51 47.74 6.52
CA GLY A 111 -11.88 48.60 5.39
C GLY A 111 -11.23 49.99 5.41
N SER A 112 -10.66 50.42 6.55
CA SER A 112 -9.74 51.56 6.58
C SER A 112 -8.34 51.21 6.06
N LEU A 113 -8.02 49.92 5.88
CA LEU A 113 -6.71 49.46 5.39
C LEU A 113 -6.73 48.79 4.01
N ARG A 114 -7.89 48.56 3.37
CA ARG A 114 -7.95 48.13 1.96
C ARG A 114 -9.28 48.52 1.29
N ARG A 115 -9.36 49.77 0.81
CA ARG A 115 -10.52 50.25 0.05
C ARG A 115 -10.36 49.95 -1.45
N LYS A 116 -11.11 48.98 -2.00
CA LYS A 116 -11.92 49.10 -3.24
C LYS A 116 -12.63 47.79 -3.65
N ARG A 117 -13.94 47.92 -3.94
CA ARG A 117 -14.88 47.04 -4.71
C ARG A 117 -15.39 45.80 -3.94
N ILE A 118 -16.69 45.51 -3.74
CA ILE A 118 -17.94 45.69 -4.54
C ILE A 118 -19.20 45.65 -3.63
N HIS A 119 -20.30 46.25 -4.09
CA HIS A 119 -21.66 46.30 -3.50
C HIS A 119 -22.53 45.03 -3.70
N GLY A 120 -23.48 44.82 -2.77
CA GLY A 120 -24.75 44.07 -2.92
C GLY A 120 -24.94 43.02 -1.82
N THR A 121 -26.08 42.81 -1.13
CA THR A 121 -27.46 43.34 -1.19
C THR A 121 -28.11 42.93 0.15
N ARG A 122 -28.73 43.85 0.90
CA ARG A 122 -29.43 43.54 2.18
C ARG A 122 -30.78 42.87 1.91
N SER A 123 -31.07 41.76 2.59
CA SER A 123 -32.39 41.12 2.64
C SER A 123 -33.09 41.52 3.93
N GLU A 124 -34.28 42.10 3.80
CA GLU A 124 -35.15 42.56 4.88
C GLU A 124 -35.69 41.38 5.70
N MET A 125 -35.46 41.38 7.01
CA MET A 125 -36.20 40.58 8.01
C MET A 125 -36.61 41.49 9.19
N PRO A 126 -37.78 41.29 9.81
CA PRO A 126 -38.30 42.22 10.82
C PRO A 126 -37.50 42.14 12.13
N LEU A 127 -37.09 43.30 12.66
CA LEU A 127 -36.37 43.42 13.94
C LEU A 127 -37.32 43.14 15.12
N LEU A 128 -36.91 42.24 16.02
CA LEU A 128 -37.54 41.99 17.32
C LEU A 128 -36.95 42.93 18.40
N PRO A 129 -37.72 43.29 19.44
CA PRO A 129 -37.35 44.36 20.38
C PRO A 129 -36.12 44.01 21.21
N GLY A 130 -35.13 44.92 21.25
CA GLY A 130 -33.91 44.81 22.05
C GLY A 130 -32.59 44.86 21.25
N ALA A 131 -32.66 44.65 19.93
CA ALA A 131 -31.49 44.65 19.04
C ALA A 131 -31.31 45.97 18.25
N GLU A 132 -31.56 47.12 18.88
CA GLU A 132 -31.16 48.40 18.27
C GLU A 132 -29.63 48.51 18.32
N ALA A 133 -28.97 48.40 17.16
CA ALA A 133 -27.53 48.61 16.95
C ALA A 133 -26.55 47.54 17.49
N GLY A 134 -27.01 46.30 17.72
CA GLY A 134 -26.12 45.17 18.04
C GLY A 134 -25.35 45.33 19.37
N ARG A 135 -25.96 45.99 20.35
CA ARG A 135 -25.45 46.15 21.72
C ARG A 135 -26.50 45.64 22.69
N LEU A 136 -26.20 44.54 23.39
CA LEU A 136 -27.08 43.94 24.39
C LEU A 136 -26.67 44.43 25.79
N GLU A 137 -27.59 44.98 26.58
CA GLU A 137 -27.30 45.36 27.97
C GLU A 137 -27.20 44.11 28.87
N LEU A 138 -26.36 44.17 29.90
CA LEU A 138 -26.07 43.02 30.78
C LEU A 138 -27.34 42.39 31.39
N ALA A 139 -28.31 43.21 31.80
CA ALA A 139 -29.57 42.72 32.37
C ALA A 139 -30.39 41.92 31.34
N ASP A 140 -30.43 42.37 30.08
CA ASP A 140 -31.13 41.70 29.00
C ASP A 140 -30.44 40.39 28.60
N ALA A 141 -29.09 40.37 28.61
CA ALA A 141 -28.30 39.18 28.38
C ALA A 141 -28.55 38.10 29.45
N ILE A 142 -28.58 38.47 30.73
CA ILE A 142 -28.91 37.55 31.83
C ILE A 142 -30.32 36.98 31.65
N ALA A 143 -31.30 37.86 31.40
CA ALA A 143 -32.68 37.44 31.20
C ALA A 143 -32.86 36.53 29.98
N LEU A 144 -32.08 36.75 28.91
CA LEU A 144 -32.09 35.93 27.70
C LEU A 144 -31.56 34.50 27.98
N VAL A 145 -30.46 34.37 28.73
CA VAL A 145 -29.92 33.07 29.15
C VAL A 145 -30.92 32.32 30.02
N HIS A 146 -31.60 33.01 30.95
CA HIS A 146 -32.62 32.40 31.80
C HIS A 146 -33.87 31.95 31.04
N ARG A 147 -34.36 32.74 30.07
CA ARG A 147 -35.49 32.35 29.21
C ARG A 147 -35.18 31.10 28.40
N ALA A 148 -33.92 30.94 27.97
CA ALA A 148 -33.44 29.73 27.33
C ALA A 148 -33.19 28.57 28.31
N GLY A 149 -33.53 28.72 29.60
CA GLY A 149 -33.41 27.68 30.63
C GLY A 149 -32.02 27.53 31.25
N GLY A 150 -31.07 28.40 30.91
CA GLY A 150 -29.70 28.36 31.42
C GLY A 150 -29.46 29.21 32.66
N ARG A 151 -28.19 29.29 33.05
CA ARG A 151 -27.67 30.15 34.12
C ARG A 151 -26.59 31.09 33.62
N ALA A 152 -26.56 32.29 34.18
CA ALA A 152 -25.69 33.37 33.75
C ALA A 152 -24.54 33.63 34.74
N PHE A 153 -23.31 33.60 34.24
CA PHE A 153 -22.07 33.76 35.00
C PHE A 153 -21.26 34.93 34.46
N LEU A 154 -20.66 35.73 35.35
CA LEU A 154 -19.75 36.79 34.92
C LEU A 154 -18.38 36.20 34.55
N ALA A 155 -17.95 36.38 33.29
CA ALA A 155 -16.65 35.92 32.80
C ALA A 155 -15.52 36.79 33.37
N HIS A 156 -14.39 36.16 33.71
CA HIS A 156 -13.14 36.82 34.13
C HIS A 156 -13.33 38.20 34.83
N PRO A 157 -13.99 38.26 36.00
CA PRO A 157 -14.56 39.48 36.59
C PRO A 157 -13.52 40.56 36.92
N LEU A 158 -12.26 40.20 37.18
CA LEU A 158 -11.18 41.17 37.44
C LEU A 158 -10.69 41.89 36.18
N PHE A 159 -11.07 41.45 34.98
CA PHE A 159 -10.84 42.23 33.75
C PHE A 159 -11.86 43.36 33.59
N LEU A 160 -13.08 43.17 34.12
CA LEU A 160 -14.07 44.23 34.19
C LEU A 160 -13.66 45.30 35.22
N GLU A 161 -13.29 44.87 36.44
CA GLU A 161 -12.81 45.77 37.49
C GLU A 161 -11.62 45.14 38.23
N PRO A 162 -10.38 45.60 37.95
CA PRO A 162 -9.17 45.04 38.56
C PRO A 162 -9.10 45.24 40.08
N ASN A 163 -9.81 46.26 40.62
CA ASN A 163 -9.87 46.48 42.05
C ASN A 163 -10.98 45.63 42.68
N ALA A 164 -10.58 44.60 43.43
CA ALA A 164 -11.50 43.68 44.09
C ALA A 164 -12.52 44.38 45.02
N ASP A 165 -12.17 45.46 45.74
CA ASP A 165 -13.12 46.19 46.59
C ASP A 165 -14.22 46.88 45.77
N LYS A 166 -13.87 47.41 44.60
CA LYS A 166 -14.84 48.01 43.67
C LYS A 166 -15.70 46.97 42.98
N LEU A 167 -15.11 45.84 42.60
CA LEU A 167 -15.86 44.70 42.05
C LEU A 167 -16.88 44.17 43.08
N GLU A 168 -16.48 44.07 44.34
CA GLU A 168 -17.34 43.65 45.46
C GLU A 168 -18.54 44.57 45.67
N ALA A 169 -18.40 45.86 45.37
CA ALA A 169 -19.51 46.82 45.38
C ALA A 169 -20.43 46.71 44.14
N LEU A 170 -19.92 46.23 43.01
CA LEU A 170 -20.68 46.05 41.76
C LEU A 170 -21.48 44.74 41.73
N LEU A 171 -20.93 43.65 42.26
CA LEU A 171 -21.56 42.32 42.21
C LEU A 171 -23.00 42.26 42.78
N PRO A 172 -23.35 42.96 43.89
CA PRO A 172 -24.75 43.01 44.35
C PRO A 172 -25.71 43.59 43.31
N THR A 173 -25.24 44.53 42.48
CA THR A 173 -26.03 45.12 41.40
C THR A 173 -26.29 44.09 40.30
N PHE A 174 -25.28 43.33 39.90
CA PHE A 174 -25.44 42.27 38.90
C PHE A 174 -26.27 41.10 39.44
N GLN A 175 -26.12 40.76 40.72
CA GLN A 175 -26.99 39.79 41.37
C GLN A 175 -28.45 40.24 41.36
N ALA A 176 -28.73 41.52 41.62
CA ALA A 176 -30.09 42.06 41.53
C ALA A 176 -30.67 42.00 40.10
N MET A 177 -29.81 41.98 39.08
CA MET A 177 -30.19 41.75 37.67
C MET A 177 -30.39 40.26 37.33
N GLY A 178 -30.13 39.35 38.26
CA GLY A 178 -30.34 37.91 38.10
C GLY A 178 -29.06 37.10 37.87
N LEU A 179 -27.86 37.67 38.04
CA LEU A 179 -26.61 36.92 37.89
C LEU A 179 -26.57 35.70 38.84
N ASP A 180 -26.31 34.50 38.32
CA ASP A 180 -26.27 33.25 39.09
C ASP A 180 -24.88 32.95 39.67
N GLY A 181 -23.82 33.38 38.99
CA GLY A 181 -22.46 33.01 39.34
C GLY A 181 -21.37 33.89 38.73
N LEU A 182 -20.12 33.54 39.02
CA LEU A 182 -18.94 34.21 38.48
C LEU A 182 -17.79 33.22 38.27
N GLU A 183 -16.91 33.55 37.33
CA GLU A 183 -15.68 32.81 37.07
C GLU A 183 -14.59 33.19 38.08
N ALA A 184 -14.44 32.38 39.14
CA ALA A 184 -13.45 32.64 40.18
C ALA A 184 -12.14 31.87 39.96
N LEU A 185 -12.22 30.71 39.31
CA LEU A 185 -11.09 29.82 39.06
C LEU A 185 -10.59 30.01 37.63
N TYR A 186 -9.73 31.01 37.46
CA TYR A 186 -9.22 31.46 36.16
C TYR A 186 -7.68 31.57 36.22
N PRO A 187 -6.92 30.95 35.31
CA PRO A 187 -5.46 30.84 35.38
C PRO A 187 -4.71 32.17 35.51
N ALA A 188 -5.23 33.26 34.94
CA ALA A 188 -4.56 34.55 35.02
C ALA A 188 -4.70 35.23 36.40
N PHE A 189 -5.58 34.74 37.28
CA PHE A 189 -5.78 35.30 38.61
C PHE A 189 -4.85 34.62 39.62
N SER A 190 -4.25 35.42 40.51
CA SER A 190 -3.42 34.88 41.57
C SER A 190 -4.26 34.02 42.54
N PRO A 191 -3.67 33.04 43.23
CA PRO A 191 -4.40 32.23 44.22
C PRO A 191 -5.13 33.04 45.28
N GLU A 192 -4.56 34.18 45.71
CA GLU A 192 -5.20 35.11 46.65
C GLU A 192 -6.43 35.79 46.05
N ALA A 193 -6.35 36.18 44.77
CA ALA A 193 -7.47 36.77 44.05
C ALA A 193 -8.60 35.74 43.83
N GLN A 194 -8.26 34.50 43.46
CA GLN A 194 -9.23 33.41 43.32
C GLN A 194 -9.93 33.10 44.66
N ALA A 195 -9.17 32.99 45.76
CA ALA A 195 -9.72 32.75 47.10
C ALA A 195 -10.68 33.88 47.52
N ARG A 196 -10.30 35.13 47.23
CA ARG A 196 -11.14 36.30 47.51
C ARG A 196 -12.43 36.31 46.70
N LEU A 197 -12.37 35.96 45.41
CA LEU A 197 -13.56 35.84 44.55
C LEU A 197 -14.48 34.71 45.01
N ILE A 198 -13.94 33.56 45.43
CA ILE A 198 -14.72 32.45 46.01
C ILE A 198 -15.41 32.89 47.30
N GLU A 199 -14.73 33.67 48.15
CA GLU A 199 -15.33 34.21 49.38
C GLU A 199 -16.45 35.21 49.06
N MET A 200 -16.25 36.11 48.09
CA MET A 200 -17.28 37.03 47.61
C MET A 200 -18.49 36.28 47.08
N ALA A 201 -18.28 35.28 46.22
CA ALA A 201 -19.33 34.44 45.67
C ALA A 201 -20.11 33.74 46.79
N ARG A 202 -19.42 33.18 47.78
CA ARG A 202 -20.05 32.57 48.97
C ARG A 202 -20.92 33.55 49.75
N ARG A 203 -20.42 34.78 50.01
CA ARG A 203 -21.15 35.80 50.77
C ARG A 203 -22.39 36.29 50.02
N LEU A 204 -22.28 36.43 48.71
CA LEU A 204 -23.37 36.83 47.84
C LEU A 204 -24.24 35.63 47.40
N ARG A 205 -23.95 34.40 47.80
CA ARG A 205 -24.66 33.18 47.34
C ARG A 205 -24.65 33.01 45.81
N LEU A 206 -23.58 33.44 45.16
CA LEU A 206 -23.30 33.21 43.74
C LEU A 206 -22.54 31.89 43.58
N LEU A 207 -22.78 31.22 42.45
CA LEU A 207 -22.06 30.01 42.05
C LEU A 207 -20.68 30.35 41.49
N VAL A 208 -19.78 29.35 41.47
CA VAL A 208 -18.42 29.49 40.93
C VAL A 208 -18.25 28.55 39.74
N CYS A 209 -17.69 29.06 38.63
CA CYS A 209 -17.20 28.24 37.51
C CYS A 209 -15.67 28.35 37.37
N ALA A 210 -15.11 27.46 36.54
CA ALA A 210 -13.68 27.32 36.31
C ALA A 210 -13.38 27.15 34.82
N GLY A 211 -12.45 27.94 34.28
CA GLY A 211 -12.23 28.04 32.85
C GLY A 211 -10.79 28.42 32.49
N SER A 212 -10.27 27.85 31.41
CA SER A 212 -8.90 28.09 30.94
C SER A 212 -8.76 29.34 30.08
N ASP A 213 -9.85 29.75 29.45
CA ASP A 213 -9.94 30.80 28.44
C ASP A 213 -8.98 30.58 27.27
N PHE A 214 -8.98 29.32 26.82
CA PHE A 214 -8.07 28.85 25.80
C PHE A 214 -8.38 29.45 24.42
N HIS A 215 -7.42 30.22 23.89
CA HIS A 215 -7.46 30.81 22.54
C HIS A 215 -6.32 30.34 21.62
N HIS A 216 -5.09 30.17 22.12
CA HIS A 216 -3.92 29.79 21.30
C HIS A 216 -2.91 28.89 22.03
N SER A 217 -2.01 28.23 21.27
CA SER A 217 -1.01 27.28 21.79
C SER A 217 -0.05 27.93 22.80
N GLY A 218 -0.39 27.87 24.09
CA GLY A 218 0.43 28.37 25.19
C GLY A 218 -0.25 28.23 26.55
N THR A 219 -1.58 28.38 26.61
CA THR A 219 -2.39 28.05 27.80
C THR A 219 -2.68 26.54 27.85
N HIS A 220 -2.60 25.97 29.05
CA HIS A 220 -3.04 24.59 29.32
C HIS A 220 -4.57 24.56 29.45
N THR A 221 -5.20 23.51 28.94
CA THR A 221 -6.64 23.27 29.11
C THR A 221 -6.89 22.44 30.36
N GLY A 222 -8.08 22.52 30.95
CA GLY A 222 -8.44 21.79 32.17
C GLY A 222 -7.94 22.43 33.48
N ILE A 223 -8.87 22.95 34.26
CA ILE A 223 -8.68 23.64 35.53
C ILE A 223 -9.10 22.76 36.70
N GLU A 224 -8.31 22.75 37.77
CA GLU A 224 -8.68 22.05 39.00
C GLU A 224 -9.71 22.84 39.80
N MET A 225 -10.88 22.23 40.01
CA MET A 225 -12.01 22.78 40.73
C MET A 225 -12.25 21.97 42.00
N PRO A 226 -12.42 22.61 43.18
CA PRO A 226 -12.85 21.92 44.39
C PRO A 226 -14.17 21.19 44.22
N MET A 227 -14.25 19.94 44.70
CA MET A 227 -15.38 19.06 44.45
C MET A 227 -16.73 19.62 44.96
N ASN A 228 -16.70 20.36 46.08
CA ASN A 228 -17.90 21.03 46.62
C ASN A 228 -18.43 22.14 45.70
N LEU A 229 -17.53 22.92 45.08
CA LEU A 229 -17.91 23.95 44.11
C LEU A 229 -18.43 23.32 42.82
N TRP A 230 -17.79 22.25 42.35
CA TRP A 230 -18.26 21.49 41.19
C TRP A 230 -19.67 20.95 41.38
N LYS A 231 -19.93 20.28 42.51
CA LYS A 231 -21.27 19.75 42.82
C LYS A 231 -22.31 20.86 42.86
N ALA A 232 -22.02 21.98 43.52
CA ALA A 232 -22.91 23.14 43.54
C ALA A 232 -23.20 23.70 42.13
N PHE A 233 -22.18 23.82 41.28
CA PHE A 233 -22.33 24.26 39.88
C PHE A 233 -23.17 23.26 39.08
N ARG A 234 -22.75 21.99 39.05
CA ARG A 234 -23.41 20.89 38.32
C ARG A 234 -24.87 20.76 38.72
N ASP A 235 -25.16 20.67 40.01
CA ASP A 235 -26.51 20.45 40.51
C ASP A 235 -27.41 21.64 40.15
N ALA A 236 -26.86 22.87 40.20
CA ALA A 236 -27.60 24.06 39.78
C ALA A 236 -27.95 24.04 38.29
N ILE A 237 -27.04 23.57 37.42
CA ILE A 237 -27.29 23.40 35.98
C ILE A 237 -28.33 22.30 35.72
N LEU A 238 -28.24 21.16 36.41
CA LEU A 238 -29.19 20.04 36.28
C LEU A 238 -30.60 20.35 36.82
N SER A 239 -30.73 21.32 37.72
CA SER A 239 -32.01 21.64 38.38
C SER A 239 -32.92 22.56 37.57
N GLY A 240 -32.38 23.28 36.57
CA GLY A 240 -33.09 24.28 35.74
C GLY A 240 -33.77 25.43 36.54
N PRO A 241 -34.18 26.53 35.87
CA PRO A 241 -35.16 27.46 36.43
C PRO A 241 -36.55 26.77 36.47
N LYS A 242 -37.26 26.82 37.61
CA LYS A 242 -38.62 26.26 37.72
C LYS A 242 -39.60 27.06 36.83
N GLY A 243 -39.86 26.58 35.60
CA GLY A 243 -40.83 27.19 34.69
C GLY A 243 -41.20 26.33 33.48
N SER A 244 -42.47 25.88 33.45
CA SER A 244 -43.26 25.34 32.32
C SER A 244 -42.69 24.23 31.42
N SER A 245 -43.17 23.01 31.65
CA SER A 245 -43.13 21.89 30.72
C SER A 245 -44.14 22.07 29.57
N GLN A 246 -43.66 22.18 28.33
CA GLN A 246 -44.40 21.81 27.12
C GLN A 246 -43.62 20.74 26.35
N PRO A 247 -44.28 19.74 25.75
CA PRO A 247 -43.62 18.70 24.96
C PRO A 247 -43.21 19.28 23.59
N PRO A 248 -42.05 18.89 23.02
CA PRO A 248 -41.64 19.38 21.72
C PRO A 248 -42.47 18.74 20.62
N ASP A 249 -43.12 19.60 19.85
CA ASP A 249 -43.82 19.28 18.60
C ASP A 249 -42.81 19.03 17.47
N GLU A 250 -43.28 18.33 16.44
CA GLU A 250 -42.60 17.71 15.30
C GLU A 250 -41.27 18.35 14.83
N GLY A 251 -40.25 17.49 14.68
CA GLY A 251 -38.88 17.87 14.29
C GLY A 251 -38.73 18.56 12.92
N PRO A 252 -37.61 19.28 12.72
CA PRO A 252 -37.41 20.10 11.53
C PRO A 252 -37.25 19.22 10.28
N ARG A 253 -38.04 19.56 9.26
CA ARG A 253 -37.96 18.99 7.91
C ARG A 253 -36.56 19.21 7.34
N LEU A 254 -35.90 18.09 7.00
CA LEU A 254 -34.58 18.02 6.36
C LEU A 254 -34.46 19.00 5.17
N ALA A 255 -33.55 19.96 5.29
CA ALA A 255 -33.14 20.84 4.20
C ALA A 255 -32.56 20.04 3.03
N ALA A 256 -32.96 20.40 1.81
CA ALA A 256 -32.58 19.73 0.57
C ALA A 256 -31.06 19.81 0.28
N PRO A 257 -30.46 18.79 -0.36
CA PRO A 257 -29.01 18.73 -0.56
C PRO A 257 -28.52 19.73 -1.61
N HIS A 258 -27.48 20.49 -1.25
CA HIS A 258 -26.71 21.43 -2.06
C HIS A 258 -25.97 20.77 -3.26
N ARG A 259 -26.69 20.27 -4.27
CA ARG A 259 -26.07 19.76 -5.52
C ARG A 259 -25.49 20.87 -6.39
N LEU A 260 -26.04 22.09 -6.32
CA LEU A 260 -25.70 23.19 -7.23
C LEU A 260 -24.30 23.79 -6.96
N LYS A 261 -23.89 23.91 -5.69
CA LYS A 261 -22.59 24.51 -5.30
C LYS A 261 -21.39 23.65 -5.70
N PHE A 262 -21.58 22.33 -5.81
CA PHE A 262 -20.53 21.39 -6.20
C PHE A 262 -20.25 21.41 -7.71
N VAL A 263 -21.31 21.45 -8.53
CA VAL A 263 -21.20 21.55 -9.99
C VAL A 263 -20.51 22.86 -10.40
N LEU A 264 -20.87 23.98 -9.75
CA LEU A 264 -20.29 25.29 -10.07
C LEU A 264 -18.77 25.37 -9.82
N ARG A 265 -18.26 24.72 -8.77
CA ARG A 265 -16.84 24.81 -8.39
C ARG A 265 -15.90 23.97 -9.28
N ILE A 266 -16.41 22.93 -9.94
CA ILE A 266 -15.59 21.99 -10.72
C ILE A 266 -15.77 22.20 -12.23
N VAL A 267 -17.01 22.43 -12.69
CA VAL A 267 -17.31 22.50 -14.13
C VAL A 267 -16.89 23.85 -14.73
N LEU A 268 -17.16 24.96 -14.03
CA LEU A 268 -16.94 26.29 -14.56
C LEU A 268 -15.46 26.62 -14.87
N PRO A 269 -14.48 26.32 -13.96
CA PRO A 269 -13.08 26.56 -14.26
C PRO A 269 -12.56 25.72 -15.43
N THR A 270 -13.06 24.49 -15.58
CA THR A 270 -12.61 23.59 -16.64
C THR A 270 -13.14 24.03 -18.01
N VAL A 271 -14.41 24.45 -18.08
CA VAL A 271 -14.98 25.01 -19.31
C VAL A 271 -14.25 26.31 -19.70
N ALA A 272 -13.95 27.18 -18.73
CA ALA A 272 -13.17 28.40 -18.98
C ALA A 272 -11.77 28.09 -19.53
N ALA A 273 -11.08 27.08 -18.98
CA ALA A 273 -9.77 26.66 -19.47
C ALA A 273 -9.83 26.10 -20.91
N MET A 274 -10.89 25.36 -21.26
CA MET A 274 -11.10 24.86 -22.63
C MET A 274 -11.31 25.99 -23.64
N LEU A 275 -12.10 26.99 -23.28
CA LEU A 275 -12.33 28.16 -24.14
C LEU A 275 -11.05 28.97 -24.32
N LEU A 276 -10.28 29.16 -23.25
CA LEU A 276 -8.98 29.84 -23.32
C LEU A 276 -7.98 29.10 -24.21
N PHE A 277 -7.92 27.77 -24.10
CA PHE A 277 -7.07 26.94 -24.96
C PHE A 277 -7.47 27.06 -26.44
N GLY A 278 -8.77 27.03 -26.74
CA GLY A 278 -9.28 27.21 -28.10
C GLY A 278 -8.87 28.56 -28.69
N PHE A 279 -8.98 29.64 -27.92
CA PHE A 279 -8.54 30.98 -28.32
C PHE A 279 -7.04 31.03 -28.61
N VAL A 280 -6.20 30.54 -27.70
CA VAL A 280 -4.74 30.54 -27.90
C VAL A 280 -4.35 29.74 -29.15
N LEU A 281 -5.01 28.60 -29.39
CA LEU A 281 -4.66 27.76 -30.52
C LEU A 281 -5.08 28.36 -31.86
N LEU A 282 -6.30 28.89 -31.96
CA LEU A 282 -6.86 29.39 -33.22
C LEU A 282 -6.41 30.81 -33.55
N ASP A 283 -6.34 31.70 -32.55
CA ASP A 283 -6.10 33.12 -32.78
C ASP A 283 -4.63 33.53 -32.62
N ILE A 284 -3.77 32.67 -32.03
CA ILE A 284 -2.35 32.99 -31.80
C ILE A 284 -1.43 32.01 -32.52
N ILE A 285 -1.58 30.70 -32.28
CA ILE A 285 -0.64 29.69 -32.80
C ILE A 285 -0.82 29.49 -34.31
N LEU A 286 -2.05 29.42 -34.79
CA LEU A 286 -2.33 29.11 -36.18
C LEU A 286 -1.82 30.18 -37.17
N PRO A 287 -2.05 31.50 -36.95
CA PRO A 287 -1.49 32.53 -37.82
C PRO A 287 0.06 32.52 -37.82
N ALA A 288 0.69 32.27 -36.67
CA ALA A 288 2.14 32.21 -36.56
C ALA A 288 2.75 31.05 -37.38
N ILE A 289 2.05 29.91 -37.47
CA ILE A 289 2.48 28.78 -38.31
C ILE A 289 2.33 29.12 -39.79
N GLU A 290 1.24 29.78 -40.18
CA GLU A 290 1.02 30.22 -41.58
C GLU A 290 2.15 31.14 -42.06
N GLU A 291 2.49 32.16 -41.27
CA GLU A 291 3.60 33.08 -41.58
C GLU A 291 4.94 32.33 -41.68
N SER A 292 5.23 31.45 -40.73
CA SER A 292 6.47 30.66 -40.72
C SER A 292 6.60 29.75 -41.95
N LEU A 293 5.51 29.13 -42.41
CA LEU A 293 5.52 28.24 -43.56
C LEU A 293 5.75 29.01 -44.87
N LEU A 294 5.14 30.19 -45.02
CA LEU A 294 5.37 31.06 -46.17
C LEU A 294 6.83 31.52 -46.24
N GLU A 295 7.41 31.93 -45.11
CA GLU A 295 8.81 32.36 -45.03
C GLU A 295 9.77 31.22 -45.42
N GLN A 296 9.53 30.00 -44.92
CA GLN A 296 10.35 28.84 -45.25
C GLN A 296 10.31 28.49 -46.75
N LYS A 297 9.13 28.59 -47.38
CA LYS A 297 9.00 28.33 -48.83
C LYS A 297 9.73 29.40 -49.65
N ARG A 298 9.66 30.67 -49.24
CA ARG A 298 10.42 31.77 -49.86
C ARG A 298 11.93 31.53 -49.80
N GLU A 299 12.47 31.12 -48.65
CA GLU A 299 13.89 30.78 -48.53
C GLU A 299 14.28 29.62 -49.47
N THR A 300 13.46 28.58 -49.54
CA THR A 300 13.74 27.43 -50.42
C THR A 300 13.87 27.85 -51.89
N ILE A 301 12.97 28.72 -52.37
CA ILE A 301 13.03 29.23 -53.76
C ILE A 301 14.28 30.09 -53.97
N ARG A 302 14.66 30.92 -52.98
CA ARG A 302 15.89 31.72 -53.03
C ARG A 302 17.13 30.85 -53.14
N GLU A 303 17.22 29.77 -52.38
CA GLU A 303 18.32 28.79 -52.44
C GLU A 303 18.37 28.07 -53.80
N LEU A 304 17.20 27.67 -54.32
CA LEU A 304 17.08 27.04 -55.64
C LEU A 304 17.56 27.95 -56.78
N VAL A 305 17.13 29.22 -56.78
CA VAL A 305 17.61 30.20 -57.76
C VAL A 305 19.11 30.45 -57.61
N SER A 306 19.62 30.50 -56.38
CA SER A 306 21.06 30.67 -56.12
C SER A 306 21.88 29.48 -56.64
N SER A 307 21.33 28.26 -56.54
CA SER A 307 21.95 27.05 -57.11
C SER A 307 22.00 27.10 -58.63
N ALA A 308 20.90 27.50 -59.28
CA ALA A 308 20.85 27.64 -60.73
C ALA A 308 21.70 28.83 -61.25
N TRP A 309 21.80 29.91 -60.47
CA TRP A 309 22.74 31.01 -60.71
C TRP A 309 24.20 30.54 -60.64
N GLY A 310 24.52 29.61 -59.73
CA GLY A 310 25.84 28.98 -59.65
C GLY A 310 26.28 28.29 -60.95
N ILE A 311 25.35 27.70 -61.70
CA ILE A 311 25.62 27.10 -63.02
C ILE A 311 26.07 28.18 -64.03
N LEU A 312 25.47 29.38 -63.98
CA LEU A 312 25.90 30.50 -64.82
C LEU A 312 27.30 31.00 -64.42
N ALA A 313 27.57 31.06 -63.11
CA ALA A 313 28.87 31.48 -62.60
C ALA A 313 30.01 30.51 -62.95
N GLU A 314 29.77 29.20 -62.85
CA GLU A 314 30.71 28.16 -63.27
C GLU A 314 31.03 28.27 -64.77
N ALA A 315 29.99 28.42 -65.59
CA ALA A 315 30.15 28.56 -67.04
C ALA A 315 30.89 29.85 -67.45
N GLU A 316 30.67 30.98 -66.76
CA GLU A 316 31.45 32.20 -66.95
C GLU A 316 32.92 32.03 -66.55
N GLN A 317 33.21 31.25 -65.50
CA GLN A 317 34.58 30.95 -65.10
C GLN A 317 35.31 30.11 -66.16
N GLU A 318 34.62 29.18 -66.82
CA GLU A 318 35.17 28.43 -67.97
C GLU A 318 35.51 29.34 -69.16
N VAL A 319 34.70 30.38 -69.41
CA VAL A 319 34.97 31.40 -70.43
C VAL A 319 36.19 32.23 -70.07
N GLN A 320 36.29 32.70 -68.83
CA GLN A 320 37.43 33.48 -68.34
C GLN A 320 38.74 32.69 -68.36
N ASN A 321 38.67 31.37 -68.12
CA ASN A 321 39.81 30.46 -68.19
C ASN A 321 40.16 30.03 -69.64
N GLY A 322 39.40 30.46 -70.65
CA GLY A 322 39.62 30.12 -72.06
C GLY A 322 39.27 28.67 -72.43
N VAL A 323 38.51 27.95 -71.58
CA VAL A 323 38.11 26.56 -71.80
C VAL A 323 36.97 26.45 -72.81
N ALA A 324 36.08 27.44 -72.85
CA ALA A 324 34.94 27.50 -73.77
C ALA A 324 34.76 28.92 -74.32
N SER A 325 34.20 29.04 -75.54
CA SER A 325 33.77 30.37 -76.03
C SER A 325 32.53 30.85 -75.27
N LEU A 326 32.33 32.17 -75.20
CA LEU A 326 31.16 32.76 -74.54
C LEU A 326 29.84 32.16 -75.06
N GLU A 327 29.72 31.98 -76.38
CA GLU A 327 28.53 31.40 -77.01
C GLU A 327 28.33 29.92 -76.64
N GLN A 328 29.42 29.13 -76.58
CA GLN A 328 29.37 27.73 -76.17
C GLN A 328 28.96 27.57 -74.69
N ALA A 329 29.55 28.38 -73.80
CA ALA A 329 29.25 28.36 -72.37
C ALA A 329 27.81 28.80 -72.08
N GLN A 330 27.35 29.88 -72.73
CA GLN A 330 25.97 30.33 -72.63
C GLN A 330 24.97 29.27 -73.10
N GLN A 331 25.24 28.59 -74.22
CA GLN A 331 24.34 27.56 -74.74
C GLN A 331 24.31 26.30 -73.87
N LEU A 332 25.46 25.91 -73.29
CA LEU A 332 25.55 24.79 -72.36
C LEU A 332 24.83 25.08 -71.05
N ALA A 333 25.03 26.27 -70.47
CA ALA A 333 24.37 26.68 -69.23
C ALA A 333 22.84 26.76 -69.41
N LYS A 334 22.39 27.34 -70.53
CA LYS A 334 20.97 27.36 -70.91
C LYS A 334 20.38 25.95 -70.98
N LYS A 335 21.05 25.00 -71.65
CA LYS A 335 20.61 23.61 -71.76
C LYS A 335 20.56 22.90 -70.40
N ARG A 336 21.54 23.13 -69.52
CA ARG A 336 21.56 22.57 -68.15
C ARG A 336 20.37 23.08 -67.34
N ILE A 337 20.17 24.40 -67.30
CA ILE A 337 19.09 25.04 -66.53
C ILE A 337 17.71 24.63 -67.08
N GLU A 338 17.56 24.49 -68.41
CA GLU A 338 16.31 24.05 -69.04
C GLU A 338 15.86 22.66 -68.58
N THR A 339 16.80 21.77 -68.21
CA THR A 339 16.49 20.42 -67.72
C THR A 339 16.21 20.35 -66.21
N LEU A 340 16.48 21.41 -65.44
CA LEU A 340 16.26 21.40 -64.00
C LEU A 340 14.77 21.42 -63.69
N ARG A 341 14.31 20.39 -62.97
CA ARG A 341 12.97 20.29 -62.40
C ARG A 341 13.06 20.07 -60.90
N TYR A 342 12.02 20.52 -60.20
CA TYR A 342 11.90 20.34 -58.75
C TYR A 342 10.42 20.31 -58.34
N GLY A 343 10.19 20.19 -57.03
CA GLY A 343 8.85 20.09 -56.45
C GLY A 343 8.31 18.66 -56.46
N HIS A 344 7.18 18.45 -55.79
CA HIS A 344 6.67 17.10 -55.47
C HIS A 344 6.21 16.29 -56.70
N GLU A 345 5.97 16.97 -57.82
CA GLU A 345 5.56 16.40 -59.12
C GLU A 345 6.66 16.48 -60.18
N ASP A 346 7.83 17.00 -59.83
CA ASP A 346 8.96 17.25 -60.75
C ASP A 346 8.58 18.12 -61.98
N LYS A 347 7.70 19.11 -61.73
CA LYS A 347 7.11 19.99 -62.74
C LYS A 347 7.44 21.47 -62.54
N ASP A 348 8.06 21.84 -61.43
CA ASP A 348 8.50 23.21 -61.22
C ASP A 348 9.82 23.46 -61.95
N TYR A 349 10.05 24.69 -62.41
CA TYR A 349 11.03 24.96 -63.46
C TYR A 349 11.70 26.33 -63.34
N PHE A 350 12.85 26.48 -63.97
CA PHE A 350 13.59 27.73 -64.09
C PHE A 350 13.39 28.34 -65.48
N TRP A 351 13.46 29.66 -65.56
CA TRP A 351 13.42 30.41 -66.81
C TRP A 351 14.53 31.47 -66.83
N LEU A 352 14.94 31.85 -68.05
CA LEU A 352 15.99 32.83 -68.30
C LEU A 352 15.48 33.93 -69.24
N GLN A 353 15.80 35.17 -68.91
CA GLN A 353 15.51 36.37 -69.70
C GLN A 353 16.75 37.26 -69.72
N ASP A 354 16.89 38.18 -70.67
CA ASP A 354 17.89 39.26 -70.58
C ASP A 354 17.32 40.56 -69.99
N MET A 355 18.19 41.57 -69.85
CA MET A 355 17.85 42.90 -69.35
C MET A 355 17.05 43.77 -70.34
N GLN A 356 16.82 43.32 -71.58
CA GLN A 356 16.14 44.03 -72.69
C GLN A 356 14.89 43.23 -73.11
N PRO A 357 13.99 43.04 -72.13
CA PRO A 357 13.11 41.91 -71.91
C PRO A 357 12.96 40.89 -73.03
N ARG A 358 14.03 40.20 -73.40
CA ARG A 358 14.00 39.09 -74.36
C ARG A 358 14.04 37.77 -73.61
N MET A 359 13.12 36.87 -73.92
CA MET A 359 13.10 35.56 -73.28
C MET A 359 14.23 34.70 -73.86
N LEU A 360 15.16 34.27 -73.01
CA LEU A 360 16.29 33.44 -73.44
C LEU A 360 15.92 31.96 -73.40
N MET A 361 15.19 31.52 -72.37
CA MET A 361 14.80 30.13 -72.19
C MET A 361 13.58 30.02 -71.27
N HIS A 362 12.52 29.37 -71.75
CA HIS A 362 11.38 28.93 -70.95
C HIS A 362 10.99 27.49 -71.34
N PRO A 363 10.95 26.55 -70.38
CA PRO A 363 10.80 25.12 -70.68
C PRO A 363 9.39 24.72 -71.14
N TYR A 364 8.35 25.40 -70.65
CA TYR A 364 6.95 25.13 -71.04
C TYR A 364 6.36 26.10 -72.08
N ARG A 365 7.15 27.09 -72.51
CA ARG A 365 6.74 28.13 -73.47
C ARG A 365 7.85 28.38 -74.49
N PRO A 366 8.27 27.34 -75.24
CA PRO A 366 9.35 27.48 -76.20
C PRO A 366 9.06 28.52 -77.29
N GLU A 367 7.78 28.84 -77.55
CA GLU A 367 7.37 29.90 -78.47
C GLU A 367 7.83 31.30 -78.06
N LEU A 368 8.11 31.53 -76.77
CA LEU A 368 8.67 32.79 -76.28
C LEU A 368 10.18 32.88 -76.48
N ASN A 369 10.88 31.75 -76.63
CA ASN A 369 12.34 31.74 -76.68
C ASN A 369 12.87 32.52 -77.88
N GLY A 370 13.69 33.54 -77.60
CA GLY A 370 14.29 34.42 -78.59
C GLY A 370 13.39 35.59 -79.02
N GLN A 371 12.18 35.75 -78.47
CA GLN A 371 11.26 36.86 -78.73
C GLN A 371 11.43 38.01 -77.72
N ASP A 372 11.11 39.23 -78.15
CA ASP A 372 10.94 40.38 -77.26
C ASP A 372 9.60 40.24 -76.51
N VAL A 373 9.66 40.16 -75.18
CA VAL A 373 8.51 39.98 -74.29
C VAL A 373 8.18 41.26 -73.50
N SER A 374 8.69 42.43 -73.92
CA SER A 374 8.46 43.72 -73.25
C SER A 374 6.99 44.14 -73.21
N GLU A 375 6.20 43.80 -74.23
CA GLU A 375 4.78 44.11 -74.32
C GLU A 375 3.86 43.00 -73.77
N PHE A 376 4.44 41.89 -73.30
CA PHE A 376 3.65 40.80 -72.71
C PHE A 376 3.04 41.24 -71.39
N ARG A 377 1.73 40.97 -71.22
CA ARG A 377 0.97 41.31 -70.01
C ARG A 377 0.35 40.07 -69.39
N ASP A 378 0.41 39.99 -68.06
CA ASP A 378 -0.37 39.00 -67.33
C ASP A 378 -1.88 39.34 -67.38
N PRO A 379 -2.78 38.43 -66.93
CA PRO A 379 -4.22 38.70 -66.85
C PRO A 379 -4.61 39.90 -65.99
N ARG A 380 -3.72 40.40 -65.12
CA ARG A 380 -3.92 41.61 -64.31
C ARG A 380 -3.46 42.89 -65.05
N GLY A 381 -2.95 42.75 -66.28
CA GLY A 381 -2.46 43.85 -67.12
C GLY A 381 -1.02 44.27 -66.83
N VAL A 382 -0.32 43.55 -65.95
CA VAL A 382 1.06 43.85 -65.51
C VAL A 382 2.05 43.35 -66.55
N ARG A 383 3.03 44.19 -66.91
CA ARG A 383 4.13 43.81 -67.82
C ARG A 383 5.22 43.08 -67.06
N ILE A 384 4.96 41.81 -66.73
CA ILE A 384 5.76 41.04 -65.76
C ILE A 384 7.26 40.95 -66.10
N PHE A 385 7.63 40.75 -67.37
CA PHE A 385 9.03 40.61 -67.77
C PHE A 385 9.80 41.95 -67.72
N VAL A 386 9.09 43.06 -67.86
CA VAL A 386 9.63 44.41 -67.63
C VAL A 386 9.83 44.64 -66.13
N GLU A 387 8.88 44.22 -65.29
CA GLU A 387 9.01 44.29 -63.83
C GLU A 387 10.20 43.47 -63.32
N PHE A 388 10.44 42.27 -63.89
CA PHE A 388 11.63 41.46 -63.55
C PHE A 388 12.93 42.20 -63.86
N SER A 389 13.00 42.85 -65.03
CA SER A 389 14.16 43.64 -65.44
C SER A 389 14.35 44.87 -64.55
N ASN A 390 13.26 45.56 -64.20
CA ASN A 390 13.29 46.73 -63.32
C ASN A 390 13.75 46.35 -61.91
N LEU A 391 13.24 45.25 -61.35
CA LEU A 391 13.64 44.73 -60.05
C LEU A 391 15.14 44.43 -60.02
N VAL A 392 15.66 43.71 -61.03
CA VAL A 392 17.09 43.40 -61.11
C VAL A 392 17.95 44.66 -61.31
N ARG A 393 17.44 45.69 -62.01
CA ARG A 393 18.16 46.97 -62.15
C ARG A 393 18.24 47.74 -60.83
N GLN A 394 17.19 47.68 -60.01
CA GLN A 394 17.10 48.44 -58.75
C GLN A 394 17.78 47.71 -57.59
N GLU A 395 17.46 46.43 -57.40
CA GLU A 395 17.80 45.66 -56.20
C GLU A 395 18.71 44.46 -56.49
N SER A 396 19.05 44.18 -57.76
CA SER A 396 19.80 42.99 -58.25
C SER A 396 19.09 41.64 -58.07
N GLU A 397 18.24 41.49 -57.05
CA GLU A 397 17.41 40.31 -56.79
C GLU A 397 16.17 40.66 -55.96
N GLY A 398 15.14 39.80 -55.96
CA GLY A 398 13.93 40.00 -55.15
C GLY A 398 12.76 39.11 -55.55
N PHE A 399 11.62 39.27 -54.88
CA PHE A 399 10.38 38.53 -55.17
C PHE A 399 9.40 39.37 -55.99
N VAL A 400 8.69 38.72 -56.93
CA VAL A 400 7.61 39.34 -57.71
C VAL A 400 6.40 38.41 -57.74
N ASP A 401 5.23 38.96 -57.40
CA ASP A 401 3.94 38.28 -57.54
C ASP A 401 3.28 38.62 -58.88
N TYR A 402 2.82 37.60 -59.60
CA TYR A 402 2.17 37.72 -60.89
C TYR A 402 1.24 36.54 -61.17
N VAL A 403 0.34 36.67 -62.14
CA VAL A 403 -0.49 35.53 -62.57
C VAL A 403 0.20 34.81 -63.73
N TRP A 404 0.36 33.50 -63.59
CA TRP A 404 1.02 32.66 -64.59
C TRP A 404 0.30 31.33 -64.79
N GLN A 405 0.64 30.63 -65.86
CA GLN A 405 0.10 29.31 -66.12
C GLN A 405 0.54 28.30 -65.05
N TRP A 406 -0.31 27.33 -64.77
CA TRP A 406 -0.04 26.24 -63.85
C TRP A 406 0.91 25.22 -64.48
N LYS A 407 2.20 25.31 -64.16
CA LYS A 407 3.21 24.33 -64.59
C LYS A 407 3.16 24.12 -66.13
N ASP A 408 2.78 22.92 -66.56
CA ASP A 408 2.63 22.48 -67.95
C ASP A 408 1.25 22.73 -68.56
N ASP A 409 0.27 23.22 -67.79
CA ASP A 409 -1.08 23.55 -68.26
C ASP A 409 -1.21 25.04 -68.63
N PRO A 410 -1.26 25.37 -69.93
CA PRO A 410 -1.33 26.76 -70.40
C PRO A 410 -2.71 27.41 -70.23
N HIS A 411 -3.76 26.64 -69.92
CA HIS A 411 -5.14 27.15 -69.81
C HIS A 411 -5.52 27.49 -68.36
N ARG A 412 -4.79 26.96 -67.38
CA ARG A 412 -5.00 27.24 -65.95
C ARG A 412 -4.09 28.36 -65.49
N LEU A 413 -4.64 29.55 -65.23
CA LEU A 413 -3.91 30.72 -64.74
C LEU A 413 -4.11 30.89 -63.25
N VAL A 414 -3.02 31.00 -62.49
CA VAL A 414 -3.03 31.13 -61.02
C VAL A 414 -2.03 32.17 -60.54
N PRO A 415 -2.18 32.72 -59.32
CA PRO A 415 -1.17 33.60 -58.75
C PRO A 415 0.11 32.83 -58.36
N LYS A 416 1.24 33.33 -58.81
CA LYS A 416 2.59 32.79 -58.64
C LYS A 416 3.51 33.88 -58.09
N GLU A 417 4.28 33.53 -57.08
CA GLU A 417 5.33 34.39 -56.54
C GLU A 417 6.68 33.79 -56.92
N SER A 418 7.52 34.54 -57.64
CA SER A 418 8.85 34.08 -58.07
C SER A 418 9.95 34.91 -57.44
N TYR A 419 11.04 34.24 -57.06
CA TYR A 419 12.30 34.87 -56.75
C TYR A 419 13.12 35.01 -58.02
N ILE A 420 13.76 36.17 -58.17
CA ILE A 420 14.42 36.59 -59.40
C ILE A 420 15.78 37.14 -59.04
N ARG A 421 16.81 36.77 -59.81
CA ARG A 421 18.18 37.21 -59.58
C ARG A 421 18.90 37.52 -60.89
N GLY A 422 19.59 38.64 -60.93
CA GLY A 422 20.42 39.03 -62.07
C GLY A 422 21.80 38.37 -62.09
N PHE A 423 22.26 38.02 -63.28
CA PHE A 423 23.64 37.63 -63.59
C PHE A 423 24.29 38.70 -64.47
N LYS A 424 24.98 39.65 -63.83
CA LYS A 424 25.55 40.85 -64.47
C LYS A 424 26.53 40.56 -65.63
N PRO A 425 27.43 39.55 -65.57
CA PRO A 425 28.41 39.32 -66.64
C PRO A 425 27.79 39.12 -68.03
N TRP A 426 26.63 38.47 -68.09
CA TRP A 426 25.92 38.23 -69.36
C TRP A 426 24.67 39.09 -69.53
N GLY A 427 24.30 39.89 -68.52
CA GLY A 427 23.04 40.62 -68.51
C GLY A 427 21.82 39.68 -68.53
N TRP A 428 21.93 38.51 -67.90
CA TRP A 428 20.85 37.52 -67.82
C TRP A 428 20.12 37.63 -66.49
N ILE A 429 18.86 37.22 -66.48
CA ILE A 429 17.98 37.16 -65.33
C ILE A 429 17.50 35.73 -65.23
N ILE A 430 17.64 35.14 -64.05
CA ILE A 430 17.12 33.82 -63.75
C ILE A 430 16.03 33.93 -62.68
N GLY A 431 14.97 33.16 -62.85
CA GLY A 431 13.90 33.12 -61.87
C GLY A 431 13.21 31.76 -61.78
N THR A 432 12.62 31.52 -60.62
CA THR A 432 11.69 30.42 -60.38
C THR A 432 10.73 30.82 -59.26
N GLY A 433 9.62 30.11 -59.08
CA GLY A 433 8.61 30.53 -58.13
C GLY A 433 7.62 29.46 -57.73
N MET A 434 6.87 29.75 -56.69
CA MET A 434 5.82 28.91 -56.13
C MET A 434 4.43 29.45 -56.47
N TYR A 435 3.49 28.53 -56.62
CA TYR A 435 2.08 28.87 -56.76
C TYR A 435 1.47 29.11 -55.39
N THR A 436 0.94 30.31 -55.16
CA THR A 436 0.41 30.69 -53.85
C THR A 436 -0.84 29.88 -53.45
N GLU A 437 -1.60 29.38 -54.43
CA GLU A 437 -2.73 28.48 -54.21
C GLU A 437 -2.31 27.12 -53.62
N ASP A 438 -1.18 26.55 -54.05
CA ASP A 438 -0.68 25.27 -53.51
C ASP A 438 -0.29 25.44 -52.04
N VAL A 439 0.36 26.56 -51.71
CA VAL A 439 0.77 26.87 -50.34
C VAL A 439 -0.46 27.09 -49.45
N LYS A 440 -1.46 27.86 -49.92
CA LYS A 440 -2.73 28.05 -49.20
C LYS A 440 -3.51 26.75 -49.01
N ALA A 441 -3.50 25.85 -50.01
CA ALA A 441 -4.15 24.55 -49.90
C ALA A 441 -3.42 23.60 -48.91
N GLU A 442 -2.08 23.72 -48.82
CA GLU A 442 -1.26 23.04 -47.81
C GLU A 442 -1.59 23.56 -46.40
N ILE A 443 -1.60 24.89 -46.21
CA ILE A 443 -2.00 25.53 -44.94
C ILE A 443 -3.41 25.11 -44.53
N ALA A 444 -4.40 25.20 -45.42
CA ALA A 444 -5.78 24.82 -45.12
C ALA A 444 -5.94 23.32 -44.76
N ARG A 445 -5.06 22.45 -45.25
CA ARG A 445 -5.02 21.03 -44.82
C ARG A 445 -4.49 20.90 -43.40
N PHE A 446 -3.44 21.64 -43.05
CA PHE A 446 -2.93 21.71 -41.68
C PHE A 446 -3.96 22.29 -40.71
N GLU A 447 -4.64 23.37 -41.07
CA GLU A 447 -5.74 23.96 -40.28
C GLU A 447 -6.84 22.95 -39.99
N ARG A 448 -7.35 22.26 -41.02
CA ARG A 448 -8.40 21.23 -40.86
C ARG A 448 -7.91 20.03 -40.05
N HIS A 449 -6.63 19.71 -40.09
CA HIS A 449 -6.07 18.63 -39.28
C HIS A 449 -5.99 19.03 -37.79
N LEU A 450 -5.46 20.22 -37.51
CA LEU A 450 -5.35 20.77 -36.16
C LEU A 450 -6.72 21.00 -35.53
N ALA A 451 -7.69 21.50 -36.28
CA ALA A 451 -9.07 21.67 -35.84
C ALA A 451 -9.73 20.33 -35.47
N ARG A 452 -9.51 19.27 -36.27
CA ARG A 452 -10.03 17.91 -35.96
C ARG A 452 -9.39 17.33 -34.70
N ILE A 453 -8.08 17.50 -34.51
CA ILE A 453 -7.39 17.06 -33.29
C ILE A 453 -7.95 17.80 -32.07
N SER A 454 -8.11 19.12 -32.18
CA SER A 454 -8.62 19.97 -31.10
C SER A 454 -10.06 19.62 -30.72
N ALA A 455 -10.92 19.36 -31.72
CA ALA A 455 -12.28 18.86 -31.49
C ALA A 455 -12.28 17.49 -30.80
N GLY A 456 -11.38 16.58 -31.22
CA GLY A 456 -11.20 15.28 -30.57
C GLY A 456 -10.76 15.41 -29.10
N MET A 457 -9.83 16.31 -28.81
CA MET A 457 -9.39 16.62 -27.44
C MET A 457 -10.53 17.22 -26.61
N ALA A 458 -11.32 18.13 -27.16
CA ALA A 458 -12.46 18.73 -26.47
C ALA A 458 -13.52 17.68 -26.09
N VAL A 459 -13.83 16.74 -27.00
CA VAL A 459 -14.72 15.61 -26.72
C VAL A 459 -14.13 14.71 -25.63
N LEU A 460 -12.84 14.39 -25.70
CA LEU A 460 -12.15 13.57 -24.71
C LEU A 460 -12.20 14.20 -23.31
N ILE A 461 -11.91 15.50 -23.20
CA ILE A 461 -11.98 16.24 -21.93
C ILE A 461 -13.41 16.26 -21.39
N SER A 462 -14.40 16.48 -22.27
CA SER A 462 -15.82 16.45 -21.89
C SER A 462 -16.26 15.09 -21.35
N LEU A 463 -15.79 13.99 -21.95
CA LEU A 463 -16.04 12.63 -21.48
C LEU A 463 -15.34 12.35 -20.13
N LEU A 464 -14.13 12.88 -19.94
CA LEU A 464 -13.39 12.76 -18.68
C LEU A 464 -14.08 13.55 -17.55
N LEU A 465 -14.59 14.74 -17.83
CA LEU A 465 -15.41 15.51 -16.90
C LEU A 465 -16.69 14.76 -16.51
N LEU A 466 -17.42 14.24 -17.50
CA LEU A 466 -18.61 13.43 -17.26
C LEU A 466 -18.30 12.21 -16.38
N TYR A 467 -17.14 11.59 -16.62
CA TYR A 467 -16.65 10.48 -15.81
C TYR A 467 -16.37 10.90 -14.36
N VAL A 468 -15.64 11.99 -14.14
CA VAL A 468 -15.31 12.50 -12.80
C VAL A 468 -16.60 12.86 -12.05
N ILE A 469 -17.56 13.52 -12.70
CA ILE A 469 -18.87 13.82 -12.13
C ILE A 469 -19.57 12.52 -11.71
N ARG A 470 -19.60 11.51 -12.60
CA ARG A 470 -20.21 10.21 -12.29
C ARG A 470 -19.50 9.49 -11.15
N GLN A 471 -18.16 9.48 -11.10
CA GLN A 471 -17.41 8.87 -10.00
C GLN A 471 -17.67 9.58 -8.69
N SER A 472 -17.66 10.91 -8.68
CA SER A 472 -17.97 11.68 -7.49
C SER A 472 -19.37 11.35 -6.97
N LEU A 473 -20.36 11.22 -7.86
CA LEU A 473 -21.71 10.81 -7.47
C LEU A 473 -21.78 9.36 -6.96
N LEU A 474 -20.99 8.45 -7.51
CA LEU A 474 -20.92 7.06 -7.05
C LEU A 474 -20.21 6.92 -5.70
N ILE A 475 -19.15 7.69 -5.48
CA ILE A 475 -18.44 7.75 -4.18
C ILE A 475 -19.39 8.30 -3.12
N GLU A 476 -20.11 9.38 -3.43
CA GLU A 476 -21.08 9.96 -2.51
C GLU A 476 -22.21 8.96 -2.17
N ARG A 477 -22.66 8.15 -3.14
CA ARG A 477 -23.63 7.06 -2.91
C ARG A 477 -23.06 5.95 -2.03
N LYS A 478 -21.87 5.43 -2.34
CA LYS A 478 -21.22 4.38 -1.54
C LYS A 478 -20.93 4.83 -0.12
N ARG A 479 -20.54 6.09 0.04
CA ARG A 479 -20.34 6.69 1.36
C ARG A 479 -21.66 6.73 2.12
N ARG A 480 -22.76 7.14 1.49
CA ARG A 480 -24.09 7.08 2.10
C ARG A 480 -24.51 5.65 2.46
N GLU A 481 -24.30 4.68 1.58
CA GLU A 481 -24.59 3.25 1.86
C GLU A 481 -23.76 2.71 3.04
N ALA A 482 -22.49 3.11 3.15
CA ALA A 482 -21.62 2.74 4.28
C ALA A 482 -22.02 3.45 5.58
N GLU A 483 -22.40 4.73 5.51
CA GLU A 483 -22.96 5.47 6.65
C GLU A 483 -24.30 4.86 7.10
N GLU A 484 -25.17 4.48 6.16
CA GLU A 484 -26.45 3.81 6.43
C GLU A 484 -26.26 2.41 7.01
N SER A 485 -25.34 1.59 6.48
CA SER A 485 -25.06 0.25 7.02
C SER A 485 -24.39 0.29 8.40
N LEU A 486 -23.49 1.27 8.63
CA LEU A 486 -22.91 1.50 9.96
C LEU A 486 -24.00 1.98 10.93
N HIS A 487 -24.90 2.84 10.48
CA HIS A 487 -26.05 3.29 11.26
C HIS A 487 -26.98 2.11 11.58
N GLU A 488 -27.35 1.27 10.60
CA GLU A 488 -28.19 0.08 10.79
C GLU A 488 -27.57 -0.92 11.77
N SER A 489 -26.25 -1.18 11.67
CA SER A 489 -25.56 -2.05 12.62
C SER A 489 -25.52 -1.43 14.02
N THR A 490 -25.23 -0.13 14.14
CA THR A 490 -25.16 0.56 15.43
C THR A 490 -26.55 0.64 16.08
N GLU A 491 -27.59 0.95 15.32
CA GLU A 491 -28.99 0.96 15.75
C GLU A 491 -29.47 -0.45 16.12
N ARG A 492 -29.04 -1.50 15.42
CA ARG A 492 -29.39 -2.88 15.79
C ARG A 492 -28.74 -3.33 17.10
N TYR A 493 -27.48 -2.99 17.34
CA TYR A 493 -26.81 -3.25 18.63
C TYR A 493 -27.38 -2.37 19.74
N ARG A 494 -27.68 -1.11 19.46
CA ARG A 494 -28.34 -0.19 20.40
C ARG A 494 -29.74 -0.66 20.76
N ALA A 495 -30.55 -1.08 19.80
CA ALA A 495 -31.89 -1.63 20.02
C ALA A 495 -31.87 -2.90 20.88
N LEU A 496 -30.84 -3.75 20.76
CA LEU A 496 -30.67 -4.93 21.63
C LEU A 496 -30.36 -4.54 23.09
N VAL A 497 -29.56 -3.49 23.31
CA VAL A 497 -29.22 -2.99 24.66
C VAL A 497 -30.37 -2.15 25.25
N GLU A 498 -31.08 -1.39 24.42
CA GLU A 498 -32.24 -0.58 24.83
C GLU A 498 -33.49 -1.44 25.09
N ALA A 499 -33.63 -2.60 24.43
CA ALA A 499 -34.68 -3.58 24.71
C ALA A 499 -34.38 -4.50 25.91
N ALA A 500 -33.21 -4.37 26.54
CA ALA A 500 -32.86 -5.18 27.71
C ALA A 500 -33.70 -4.77 28.93
N THR A 501 -34.35 -5.76 29.56
CA THR A 501 -35.20 -5.58 30.75
C THR A 501 -34.42 -5.32 32.04
N GLU A 502 -33.09 -5.40 32.01
CA GLU A 502 -32.19 -5.10 33.13
C GLU A 502 -31.56 -3.72 32.91
N GLY A 503 -31.43 -2.93 33.98
CA GLY A 503 -30.77 -1.63 33.93
C GLY A 503 -29.28 -1.82 33.71
N THR A 504 -28.67 -1.13 32.76
CA THR A 504 -27.23 -1.21 32.48
C THR A 504 -26.61 0.18 32.56
N LEU A 505 -25.53 0.31 33.31
CA LEU A 505 -24.73 1.52 33.49
C LEU A 505 -23.28 1.23 33.08
N LEU A 506 -22.71 2.05 32.20
CA LEU A 506 -21.28 2.03 31.88
C LEU A 506 -20.62 3.20 32.60
N ILE A 507 -19.51 2.90 33.28
CA ILE A 507 -18.68 3.84 34.00
C ILE A 507 -17.29 3.76 33.40
N VAL A 508 -16.63 4.89 33.18
CA VAL A 508 -15.24 4.96 32.68
C VAL A 508 -14.50 5.96 33.56
N GLU A 509 -13.37 5.55 34.13
CA GLU A 509 -12.57 6.38 35.04
C GLU A 509 -13.37 6.97 36.24
N GLY A 510 -14.36 6.23 36.75
CA GLY A 510 -15.18 6.63 37.91
C GLY A 510 -16.40 7.48 37.58
N HIS A 511 -16.59 7.88 36.32
CA HIS A 511 -17.72 8.69 35.86
C HIS A 511 -18.72 7.87 35.05
N CYS A 512 -20.00 8.12 35.27
CA CYS A 512 -21.07 7.49 34.50
C CYS A 512 -21.04 8.01 33.05
N ARG A 513 -21.04 7.11 32.06
CA ARG A 513 -20.94 7.45 30.63
C ARG A 513 -22.18 7.09 29.84
N TYR A 514 -22.87 6.04 30.25
CA TYR A 514 -24.06 5.58 29.56
C TYR A 514 -24.96 4.82 30.52
N ALA A 515 -26.27 5.04 30.41
CA ALA A 515 -27.29 4.23 31.04
C ALA A 515 -28.36 3.87 30.00
N ASN A 516 -28.86 2.63 30.02
CA ASN A 516 -29.95 2.24 29.13
C ASN A 516 -31.33 2.79 29.62
N PRO A 517 -32.37 2.82 28.75
CA PRO A 517 -33.68 3.38 29.09
C PRO A 517 -34.31 2.79 30.35
N THR A 518 -34.15 1.48 30.57
CA THR A 518 -34.64 0.79 31.77
C THR A 518 -34.07 1.40 33.05
N LEU A 519 -32.76 1.70 33.08
CA LEU A 519 -32.13 2.33 34.24
C LEU A 519 -32.49 3.81 34.37
N LEU A 520 -32.55 4.53 33.24
CA LEU A 520 -32.94 5.94 33.21
C LEU A 520 -34.35 6.16 33.77
N GLN A 521 -35.31 5.33 33.35
CA GLN A 521 -36.68 5.34 33.87
C GLN A 521 -36.74 4.98 35.36
N GLY A 522 -35.98 3.98 35.79
CA GLY A 522 -35.92 3.57 37.19
C GLY A 522 -35.36 4.66 38.12
N LEU A 523 -34.32 5.38 37.68
CA LEU A 523 -33.68 6.43 38.49
C LEU A 523 -34.25 7.84 38.28
N GLY A 524 -35.03 8.07 37.22
CA GLY A 524 -35.62 9.37 36.90
C GLY A 524 -34.65 10.39 36.30
N TYR A 525 -33.55 9.95 35.69
CA TYR A 525 -32.57 10.82 35.00
C TYR A 525 -32.77 10.77 33.48
N ALA A 526 -32.50 11.87 32.79
CA ALA A 526 -32.37 11.91 31.34
C ALA A 526 -30.96 11.45 30.90
N ALA A 527 -30.84 10.91 29.69
CA ALA A 527 -29.58 10.36 29.18
C ALA A 527 -28.37 11.34 29.26
N PRO A 528 -28.51 12.65 28.92
CA PRO A 528 -27.39 13.59 29.04
C PRO A 528 -26.99 13.90 30.49
N GLU A 529 -27.92 13.74 31.45
CA GLU A 529 -27.67 14.05 32.86
C GLU A 529 -26.75 13.00 33.50
N ILE A 530 -26.84 11.74 33.04
CA ILE A 530 -26.00 10.63 33.52
C ILE A 530 -24.52 10.88 33.28
N GLU A 531 -24.14 11.56 32.19
CA GLU A 531 -22.74 11.84 31.84
C GLU A 531 -22.03 12.76 32.85
N LEU A 532 -22.79 13.47 33.70
CA LEU A 532 -22.30 14.41 34.69
C LEU A 532 -22.29 13.84 36.12
N LEU A 533 -22.80 12.62 36.32
CA LEU A 533 -22.93 11.97 37.62
C LEU A 533 -21.75 11.04 37.92
N GLU A 534 -21.43 10.94 39.21
CA GLU A 534 -20.49 9.96 39.73
C GLU A 534 -21.23 8.73 40.26
N LEU A 535 -20.54 7.58 40.36
CA LEU A 535 -21.14 6.36 40.90
C LEU A 535 -21.72 6.56 42.30
N SER A 536 -21.11 7.41 43.14
CA SER A 536 -21.60 7.71 44.49
C SER A 536 -22.93 8.49 44.53
N ASP A 537 -23.28 9.18 43.45
CA ASP A 537 -24.55 9.90 43.35
C ASP A 537 -25.70 8.90 43.19
N ILE A 538 -25.49 7.84 42.39
CA ILE A 538 -26.44 6.75 42.13
C ILE A 538 -26.39 5.67 43.23
N LEU A 539 -25.19 5.36 43.75
CA LEU A 539 -24.94 4.37 44.79
C LEU A 539 -24.40 5.07 46.07
N PRO A 540 -25.28 5.50 47.00
CA PRO A 540 -24.88 6.14 48.24
C PRO A 540 -23.88 5.31 49.07
N HIS A 541 -23.01 5.97 49.82
CA HIS A 541 -22.31 5.37 50.96
C HIS A 541 -23.28 5.25 52.16
N LEU A 542 -24.17 4.27 52.11
CA LEU A 542 -25.05 3.88 53.21
C LEU A 542 -24.56 2.54 53.81
N PRO A 543 -24.90 2.21 55.07
CA PRO A 543 -24.49 0.94 55.70
C PRO A 543 -24.86 -0.30 54.88
N GLY A 544 -25.96 -0.27 54.12
CA GLY A 544 -26.37 -1.36 53.22
C GLY A 544 -25.50 -1.53 51.97
N ASN A 545 -24.70 -0.52 51.60
CA ASN A 545 -23.88 -0.52 50.38
C ASN A 545 -22.37 -0.67 50.66
N GLU A 546 -21.92 -0.74 51.93
CA GLU A 546 -20.49 -0.82 52.28
C GLU A 546 -19.81 -2.04 51.64
N ARG A 547 -20.49 -3.19 51.65
CA ARG A 547 -20.00 -4.44 51.06
C ARG A 547 -19.77 -4.33 49.55
N ILE A 548 -20.51 -3.48 48.86
CA ILE A 548 -20.38 -3.24 47.41
C ILE A 548 -19.12 -2.42 47.14
N TRP A 549 -18.90 -1.36 47.92
CA TRP A 549 -17.69 -0.54 47.81
C TRP A 549 -16.42 -1.35 48.11
N GLU A 550 -16.44 -2.22 49.11
CA GLU A 550 -15.34 -3.16 49.37
C GLU A 550 -15.12 -4.16 48.21
N THR A 551 -16.21 -4.60 47.57
CA THR A 551 -16.11 -5.52 46.42
C THR A 551 -15.54 -4.81 45.20
N LEU A 552 -15.94 -3.56 44.95
CA LEU A 552 -15.41 -2.72 43.86
C LEU A 552 -13.90 -2.46 43.99
N GLU A 553 -13.37 -2.39 45.21
CA GLU A 553 -11.94 -2.24 45.49
C GLU A 553 -11.12 -3.53 45.28
N ARG A 554 -11.76 -4.72 45.32
CA ARG A 554 -11.09 -6.03 45.27
C ARG A 554 -11.03 -6.69 43.89
N VAL A 555 -11.89 -6.31 42.95
CA VAL A 555 -11.95 -6.90 41.59
C VAL A 555 -10.72 -6.49 40.77
N ARG A 556 -9.89 -7.47 40.37
CA ARG A 556 -8.65 -7.22 39.60
C ARG A 556 -8.94 -6.99 38.10
N PRO A 557 -8.07 -6.26 37.36
CA PRO A 557 -8.17 -6.16 35.91
C PRO A 557 -8.03 -7.57 35.28
N GLY A 558 -9.11 -8.07 34.66
CA GLY A 558 -9.14 -9.38 33.99
C GLY A 558 -10.01 -10.47 34.65
N GLU A 559 -10.68 -10.21 35.78
CA GLU A 559 -11.66 -11.15 36.34
C GLU A 559 -13.05 -11.04 35.67
N GLU A 560 -13.59 -12.19 35.26
CA GLU A 560 -14.94 -12.33 34.71
C GLU A 560 -16.01 -12.20 35.82
N ARG A 561 -16.76 -11.08 35.80
CA ARG A 561 -18.07 -10.83 36.47
C ARG A 561 -18.14 -11.09 38.00
N SER A 562 -18.47 -10.06 38.78
CA SER A 562 -18.74 -10.22 40.22
C SER A 562 -20.03 -11.01 40.48
N GLU A 563 -20.13 -11.68 41.64
CA GLU A 563 -21.41 -12.17 42.16
C GLU A 563 -22.43 -11.02 42.27
N ALA A 564 -23.72 -11.38 42.20
CA ALA A 564 -24.81 -10.42 42.29
C ALA A 564 -25.01 -9.98 43.74
N VAL A 565 -24.90 -8.68 44.02
CA VAL A 565 -24.95 -8.10 45.37
C VAL A 565 -26.17 -7.19 45.49
N GLU A 566 -26.93 -7.34 46.58
CA GLU A 566 -28.05 -6.45 46.90
C GLU A 566 -27.55 -5.05 47.24
N ALA A 567 -28.22 -4.03 46.69
CA ALA A 567 -27.80 -2.66 46.77
C ALA A 567 -28.98 -1.70 46.85
N VAL A 568 -28.75 -0.56 47.49
CA VAL A 568 -29.71 0.54 47.53
C VAL A 568 -29.24 1.64 46.58
N LEU A 569 -29.99 1.88 45.51
CA LEU A 569 -29.77 2.95 44.54
C LEU A 569 -30.55 4.21 44.94
N ARG A 570 -30.08 5.39 44.52
CA ARG A 570 -30.73 6.68 44.75
C ARG A 570 -31.25 7.28 43.45
N SER A 571 -32.53 7.63 43.41
CA SER A 571 -33.13 8.33 42.28
C SER A 571 -32.83 9.84 42.29
N ARG A 572 -33.15 10.53 41.18
CA ARG A 572 -33.08 11.99 41.05
C ARG A 572 -33.85 12.74 42.15
N GLU A 573 -35.01 12.21 42.55
CA GLU A 573 -35.87 12.80 43.60
C GLU A 573 -35.43 12.43 45.02
N GLY A 574 -34.32 11.68 45.16
CA GLY A 574 -33.79 11.22 46.44
C GLY A 574 -34.47 9.95 46.99
N ARG A 575 -35.31 9.28 46.19
CA ARG A 575 -35.93 7.99 46.58
C ARG A 575 -34.88 6.89 46.57
N LEU A 576 -34.90 6.04 47.59
CA LEU A 576 -34.08 4.84 47.68
C LEU A 576 -34.78 3.66 46.99
N LEU A 577 -34.05 2.92 46.15
CA LEU A 577 -34.54 1.81 45.34
C LEU A 577 -33.69 0.56 45.59
N ASP A 578 -34.32 -0.56 45.92
CA ASP A 578 -33.62 -1.84 46.13
C ASP A 578 -33.36 -2.52 44.78
N GLY A 579 -32.09 -2.81 44.49
CA GLY A 579 -31.66 -3.42 43.25
C GLY A 579 -30.56 -4.46 43.46
N LEU A 580 -30.56 -5.51 42.65
CA LEU A 580 -29.48 -6.48 42.60
C LEU A 580 -28.45 -6.02 41.56
N LEU A 581 -27.22 -5.74 41.98
CA LEU A 581 -26.13 -5.25 41.13
C LEU A 581 -25.13 -6.34 40.78
N THR A 582 -24.69 -6.37 39.52
CA THR A 582 -23.51 -7.12 39.07
C THR A 582 -22.53 -6.18 38.38
N PHE A 583 -21.24 -6.42 38.55
CA PHE A 583 -20.18 -5.56 38.04
C PHE A 583 -19.23 -6.35 37.14
N SER A 584 -18.78 -5.76 36.05
CA SER A 584 -17.73 -6.32 35.18
C SER A 584 -16.79 -5.23 34.71
N ARG A 585 -15.47 -5.44 34.85
CA ARG A 585 -14.46 -4.50 34.34
C ARG A 585 -14.18 -4.75 32.86
N ILE A 586 -14.05 -3.69 32.09
CA ILE A 586 -13.71 -3.71 30.67
C ILE A 586 -12.54 -2.75 30.41
N SER A 587 -11.73 -3.02 29.39
CA SER A 587 -10.72 -2.09 28.89
C SER A 587 -11.12 -1.64 27.49
N ILE A 588 -11.44 -0.36 27.32
CA ILE A 588 -11.77 0.23 26.01
C ILE A 588 -10.67 1.24 25.68
N ALA A 589 -9.93 1.01 24.59
CA ALA A 589 -8.91 1.92 24.09
C ALA A 589 -7.87 2.39 25.14
N GLY A 590 -7.54 1.52 26.11
CA GLY A 590 -6.60 1.81 27.19
C GLY A 590 -7.21 2.48 28.44
N GLN A 591 -8.51 2.78 28.44
CA GLN A 591 -9.24 3.27 29.61
C GLN A 591 -9.93 2.13 30.35
N GLU A 592 -9.83 2.13 31.68
CA GLU A 592 -10.58 1.19 32.53
C GLU A 592 -12.05 1.63 32.65
N GLY A 593 -12.94 0.74 32.26
CA GLY A 593 -14.38 0.88 32.39
C GLY A 593 -14.99 -0.19 33.29
N LEU A 594 -16.18 0.09 33.81
CA LEU A 594 -16.99 -0.78 34.63
C LEU A 594 -18.41 -0.80 34.08
N ILE A 595 -18.89 -1.98 33.68
CA ILE A 595 -20.30 -2.20 33.36
C ILE A 595 -20.99 -2.69 34.63
N VAL A 596 -22.01 -1.96 35.04
CA VAL A 596 -22.89 -2.30 36.15
C VAL A 596 -24.26 -2.68 35.59
N GLN A 597 -24.73 -3.89 35.91
CA GLN A 597 -26.09 -4.30 35.57
C GLN A 597 -26.90 -4.36 36.85
N THR A 598 -28.10 -3.77 36.83
CA THR A 598 -29.03 -3.74 37.94
C THR A 598 -30.36 -4.36 37.57
N ARG A 599 -30.93 -5.10 38.51
CA ARG A 599 -32.27 -5.67 38.41
C ARG A 599 -33.11 -5.23 39.60
N ASP A 600 -34.26 -4.64 39.33
CA ASP A 600 -35.19 -4.15 40.33
C ASP A 600 -35.79 -5.33 41.14
N LEU A 601 -35.80 -5.20 42.47
CA LEU A 601 -36.35 -6.19 43.41
C LEU A 601 -37.76 -5.83 43.89
N SER A 602 -38.28 -4.64 43.57
CA SER A 602 -39.56 -4.13 44.07
C SER A 602 -40.81 -4.78 43.42
N SER A 603 -40.65 -5.60 42.38
CA SER A 603 -41.77 -6.27 41.69
C SER A 603 -42.11 -7.68 42.22
N ARG A 604 -41.64 -8.06 43.42
CA ARG A 604 -41.92 -9.40 44.00
C ARG A 604 -43.00 -9.35 45.07
N GLN A 605 -44.25 -9.64 44.67
CA GLN A 605 -45.31 -10.28 45.48
C GLN A 605 -46.51 -10.68 44.59
N PRO A 606 -47.30 -11.73 44.90
CA PRO A 606 -46.95 -13.14 45.11
C PRO A 606 -47.75 -14.05 44.14
N ALA A 607 -47.11 -14.67 43.14
CA ALA A 607 -47.77 -15.56 42.18
C ALA A 607 -47.25 -17.01 42.22
N VAL A 608 -46.94 -17.54 43.42
CA VAL A 608 -46.42 -18.90 43.62
C VAL A 608 -47.38 -19.74 44.50
N ALA A 609 -48.69 -19.52 44.37
CA ALA A 609 -49.70 -20.25 45.17
C ALA A 609 -50.78 -20.98 44.35
N ALA A 610 -50.63 -21.12 43.04
CA ALA A 610 -51.53 -21.95 42.24
C ALA A 610 -50.75 -22.68 41.17
N LEU A 611 -50.59 -24.00 41.34
CA LEU A 611 -50.52 -25.06 40.32
C LEU A 611 -49.72 -26.24 40.87
N ALA A 612 -50.43 -27.11 41.58
CA ALA A 612 -50.17 -28.55 41.60
C ALA A 612 -51.46 -29.25 41.10
N PRO A 613 -51.45 -30.54 40.79
CA PRO A 613 -50.94 -31.09 39.53
C PRO A 613 -52.02 -31.96 38.84
N THR A 614 -52.17 -31.87 37.51
CA THR A 614 -52.99 -32.83 36.76
C THR A 614 -52.51 -32.95 35.31
N GLY A 615 -52.31 -34.19 34.85
CA GLY A 615 -52.15 -34.53 33.44
C GLY A 615 -50.81 -35.13 33.05
N THR A 616 -50.78 -36.46 32.95
CA THR A 616 -49.74 -37.31 32.38
C THR A 616 -49.37 -36.93 30.94
N PHE A 617 -48.08 -36.73 30.67
CA PHE A 617 -47.51 -36.73 29.31
C PHE A 617 -46.33 -37.71 29.28
N GLU A 618 -46.47 -38.77 28.48
CA GLU A 618 -45.40 -39.73 28.18
C GLU A 618 -44.41 -39.14 27.16
N PRO A 619 -43.08 -39.27 27.36
CA PRO A 619 -42.08 -38.83 26.39
C PRO A 619 -41.51 -40.01 25.59
N GLY A 620 -42.07 -40.30 24.41
CA GLY A 620 -41.49 -41.22 23.42
C GLY A 620 -41.95 -40.86 22.01
N ASN A 621 -41.08 -41.06 21.01
CA ASN A 621 -41.37 -40.95 19.56
C ASN A 621 -41.44 -39.57 18.87
N VAL A 622 -40.36 -38.79 18.85
CA VAL A 622 -40.19 -37.78 17.76
C VAL A 622 -38.82 -37.84 17.06
N LEU A 623 -37.78 -38.46 17.65
CA LEU A 623 -36.44 -38.53 17.04
C LEU A 623 -36.17 -39.80 16.19
N ALA A 624 -37.04 -40.81 16.25
CA ALA A 624 -36.80 -42.11 15.62
C ALA A 624 -37.22 -42.19 14.14
N GLU A 625 -38.22 -41.42 13.69
CA GLU A 625 -38.82 -41.61 12.36
C GLU A 625 -38.36 -40.61 11.28
N THR A 626 -37.74 -39.48 11.63
CA THR A 626 -37.41 -38.41 10.66
C THR A 626 -35.93 -38.30 10.24
N ALA A 627 -35.02 -39.12 10.77
CA ALA A 627 -33.57 -38.94 10.60
C ALA A 627 -32.80 -40.16 10.04
N GLY A 628 -33.46 -41.08 9.34
CA GLY A 628 -32.87 -42.35 8.88
C GLY A 628 -31.76 -42.27 7.81
N ASN A 629 -31.54 -41.12 7.18
CA ASN A 629 -30.64 -40.99 6.01
C ASN A 629 -29.51 -39.95 6.16
N VAL A 630 -29.23 -39.44 7.36
CA VAL A 630 -28.17 -38.45 7.57
C VAL A 630 -26.91 -39.14 8.14
N PRO A 631 -25.72 -38.97 7.54
CA PRO A 631 -24.46 -39.57 8.03
C PRO A 631 -23.91 -38.89 9.30
N LEU A 632 -24.77 -38.18 10.04
CA LEU A 632 -24.44 -37.40 11.22
C LEU A 632 -25.05 -38.09 12.45
N GLY A 633 -24.25 -38.35 13.48
CA GLY A 633 -24.71 -39.07 14.66
C GLY A 633 -25.50 -38.18 15.62
N LEU A 634 -26.83 -38.22 15.59
CA LEU A 634 -27.70 -37.43 16.46
C LEU A 634 -27.97 -38.13 17.79
N PHE A 635 -27.97 -37.37 18.89
CA PHE A 635 -28.33 -37.87 20.22
C PHE A 635 -29.15 -36.85 21.03
N ARG A 636 -29.97 -37.37 21.94
CA ARG A 636 -30.62 -36.64 23.04
C ARG A 636 -30.30 -37.33 24.35
N ALA A 637 -29.83 -36.56 25.33
CA ALA A 637 -29.50 -37.05 26.67
C ALA A 637 -30.09 -36.15 27.77
N ARG A 638 -30.24 -36.68 28.97
CA ARG A 638 -30.73 -35.93 30.13
C ARG A 638 -29.62 -35.07 30.71
N ALA A 639 -29.89 -33.79 30.98
CA ALA A 639 -28.93 -32.83 31.53
C ALA A 639 -28.70 -33.00 33.04
N LEU A 640 -28.36 -34.22 33.49
CA LEU A 640 -28.05 -34.57 34.89
C LEU A 640 -26.77 -35.42 34.94
N ARG A 641 -26.02 -35.34 36.05
CA ARG A 641 -24.72 -35.96 36.43
C ARG A 641 -23.95 -36.89 35.48
N ARG A 642 -24.59 -37.75 34.68
CA ARG A 642 -23.95 -38.71 33.76
C ARG A 642 -24.48 -38.70 32.32
N GLY A 643 -25.43 -37.81 31.99
CA GLY A 643 -25.93 -37.65 30.63
C GLY A 643 -26.68 -38.87 30.11
N ALA A 644 -27.70 -39.36 30.82
CA ALA A 644 -28.45 -40.55 30.42
C ALA A 644 -29.08 -40.36 29.02
N VAL A 645 -28.67 -41.18 28.06
CA VAL A 645 -29.07 -41.13 26.66
C VAL A 645 -30.50 -41.61 26.52
N MET A 646 -31.35 -40.80 25.89
CA MET A 646 -32.78 -41.07 25.71
C MET A 646 -33.12 -41.45 24.28
N ALA A 647 -32.42 -40.89 23.30
CA ALA A 647 -32.60 -41.21 21.90
C ALA A 647 -31.29 -41.01 21.14
N VAL A 648 -30.98 -41.93 20.22
CA VAL A 648 -29.84 -41.86 19.30
C VAL A 648 -30.27 -42.37 17.93
N ASN A 649 -29.69 -41.83 16.86
CA ASN A 649 -29.86 -42.40 15.53
C ASN A 649 -28.80 -43.47 15.23
N ARG A 650 -28.97 -44.21 14.13
CA ARG A 650 -28.06 -45.29 13.72
C ARG A 650 -26.62 -44.80 13.50
N ALA A 651 -26.44 -43.63 12.91
CA ALA A 651 -25.11 -43.05 12.68
C ALA A 651 -24.37 -42.75 14.00
N ALA A 652 -25.07 -42.34 15.07
CA ALA A 652 -24.47 -42.11 16.38
C ALA A 652 -23.96 -43.41 17.02
N LEU A 653 -24.71 -44.51 16.84
CA LEU A 653 -24.33 -45.84 17.32
C LEU A 653 -23.12 -46.42 16.57
N GLU A 654 -23.01 -46.14 15.26
CA GLU A 654 -21.87 -46.57 14.44
C GLU A 654 -20.59 -45.77 14.76
N LEU A 655 -20.72 -44.47 15.05
CA LEU A 655 -19.59 -43.60 15.42
C LEU A 655 -19.14 -43.83 16.87
N LEU A 656 -20.08 -44.03 17.79
CA LEU A 656 -19.83 -44.13 19.23
C LEU A 656 -20.64 -45.29 19.86
N PRO A 657 -20.16 -46.55 19.75
CA PRO A 657 -20.87 -47.74 20.20
C PRO A 657 -21.21 -47.77 21.69
N ALA A 658 -20.47 -47.01 22.52
CA ALA A 658 -20.73 -46.85 23.95
C ALA A 658 -22.13 -46.28 24.26
N LEU A 659 -22.74 -45.56 23.32
CA LEU A 659 -24.11 -45.03 23.45
C LEU A 659 -25.21 -46.10 23.27
N GLY A 660 -24.86 -47.32 22.84
CA GLY A 660 -25.80 -48.43 22.64
C GLY A 660 -25.64 -49.61 23.60
N ALA A 661 -24.61 -49.63 24.44
CA ALA A 661 -24.24 -50.77 25.29
C ALA A 661 -24.94 -50.79 26.66
N GLY A 662 -26.25 -50.50 26.71
CA GLY A 662 -27.06 -50.62 27.93
C GLY A 662 -27.64 -52.02 28.09
N ALA A 663 -27.49 -52.64 29.27
CA ALA A 663 -28.32 -53.80 29.65
C ALA A 663 -29.78 -53.37 29.79
N ALA A 664 -30.74 -54.29 29.66
CA ALA A 664 -32.19 -54.01 29.68
C ALA A 664 -32.69 -53.18 30.88
N ASP A 665 -31.91 -53.10 31.98
CA ASP A 665 -32.21 -52.35 33.21
C ASP A 665 -31.36 -51.07 33.43
N LYS A 666 -30.44 -50.67 32.52
CA LYS A 666 -29.65 -49.43 32.67
C LYS A 666 -29.49 -48.64 31.35
N PRO A 667 -29.97 -47.39 31.27
CA PRO A 667 -29.80 -46.55 30.07
C PRO A 667 -28.33 -46.19 29.84
N ALA A 668 -27.90 -46.15 28.58
CA ALA A 668 -26.54 -45.75 28.22
C ALA A 668 -26.25 -44.31 28.67
N GLU A 669 -25.02 -44.05 29.13
CA GLU A 669 -24.62 -42.75 29.68
C GLU A 669 -23.63 -42.05 28.74
N LEU A 670 -23.90 -40.80 28.36
CA LEU A 670 -23.00 -40.00 27.51
C LEU A 670 -21.63 -39.80 28.16
N ALA A 671 -21.57 -39.74 29.50
CA ALA A 671 -20.32 -39.65 30.25
C ALA A 671 -19.36 -40.82 29.98
N SER A 672 -19.87 -42.00 29.58
CA SER A 672 -19.04 -43.17 29.24
C SER A 672 -18.19 -42.97 27.97
N ALA A 673 -18.53 -41.99 27.14
CA ALA A 673 -17.79 -41.64 25.93
C ALA A 673 -16.56 -40.76 26.19
N PHE A 674 -16.42 -40.24 27.41
CA PHE A 674 -15.33 -39.36 27.80
C PHE A 674 -14.21 -40.18 28.45
N PRO A 675 -12.93 -39.87 28.14
CA PRO A 675 -11.80 -40.63 28.67
C PRO A 675 -11.61 -40.47 30.18
N ALA A 676 -12.15 -39.41 30.79
CA ALA A 676 -12.13 -39.18 32.23
C ALA A 676 -13.41 -38.47 32.71
N PRO A 677 -13.91 -38.75 33.93
CA PRO A 677 -15.08 -38.07 34.50
C PRO A 677 -14.94 -36.54 34.53
N ALA A 678 -13.75 -36.03 34.85
CA ALA A 678 -13.48 -34.59 34.91
C ALA A 678 -13.66 -33.88 33.55
N ALA A 679 -13.40 -34.57 32.44
CA ALA A 679 -13.58 -34.01 31.09
C ALA A 679 -15.06 -33.87 30.74
N PHE A 680 -15.90 -34.79 31.21
CA PHE A 680 -17.35 -34.69 31.07
C PHE A 680 -17.93 -33.57 31.95
N ASP A 681 -17.46 -33.46 33.20
CA ASP A 681 -17.89 -32.38 34.10
C ASP A 681 -17.54 -31.00 33.54
N ASP A 682 -16.37 -30.87 32.91
CA ASP A 682 -15.94 -29.62 32.27
C ASP A 682 -16.77 -29.28 31.02
N PHE A 683 -17.08 -30.28 30.23
CA PHE A 683 -18.01 -30.15 29.11
C PHE A 683 -19.41 -29.74 29.58
N MET A 684 -19.92 -30.35 30.65
CA MET A 684 -21.21 -29.99 31.23
C MET A 684 -21.21 -28.57 31.81
N ARG A 685 -20.14 -28.15 32.49
CA ARG A 685 -20.00 -26.76 32.96
C ARG A 685 -20.03 -25.76 31.81
N ARG A 686 -19.31 -26.02 30.71
CA ARG A 686 -19.37 -25.18 29.51
C ARG A 686 -20.77 -25.17 28.91
N LEU A 687 -21.41 -26.33 28.80
CA LEU A 687 -22.76 -26.47 28.24
C LEU A 687 -23.81 -25.74 29.10
N GLU A 688 -23.67 -25.76 30.42
CA GLU A 688 -24.54 -25.05 31.37
C GLU A 688 -24.33 -23.53 31.35
N ARG A 689 -23.07 -23.08 31.21
CA ARG A 689 -22.68 -21.68 31.13
C ARG A 689 -23.07 -21.03 29.80
N ASP A 690 -22.73 -21.68 28.69
CA ASP A 690 -22.78 -21.07 27.35
C ASP A 690 -24.01 -21.51 26.54
N GLY A 691 -24.83 -22.44 27.08
CA GLY A 691 -26.02 -23.00 26.42
C GLY A 691 -25.72 -23.93 25.24
N HIS A 692 -24.46 -24.00 24.82
CA HIS A 692 -23.93 -24.90 23.80
C HIS A 692 -22.48 -25.25 24.15
N ALA A 693 -22.02 -26.44 23.78
CA ALA A 693 -20.64 -26.86 23.99
C ALA A 693 -20.20 -27.84 22.92
N ARG A 694 -18.96 -27.68 22.46
CA ARG A 694 -18.31 -28.60 21.52
C ARG A 694 -17.09 -29.23 22.17
N GLN A 695 -16.92 -30.52 22.01
CA GLN A 695 -15.85 -31.32 22.60
C GLN A 695 -15.27 -32.29 21.59
N ARG A 696 -13.94 -32.42 21.54
CA ARG A 696 -13.29 -33.52 20.81
C ARG A 696 -13.04 -34.70 21.75
N LEU A 697 -13.32 -35.89 21.26
CA LEU A 697 -13.15 -37.17 21.95
C LEU A 697 -12.17 -38.04 21.16
N HIS A 698 -11.13 -38.54 21.81
CA HIS A 698 -10.21 -39.50 21.21
C HIS A 698 -10.56 -40.90 21.72
N LEU A 699 -10.92 -41.79 20.80
CA LEU A 699 -11.31 -43.16 21.09
C LEU A 699 -10.23 -44.11 20.57
N ALA A 700 -9.77 -45.00 21.44
CA ALA A 700 -8.93 -46.11 21.01
C ALA A 700 -9.81 -47.13 20.24
N THR A 701 -9.51 -47.35 18.96
CA THR A 701 -10.10 -48.46 18.21
C THR A 701 -9.30 -49.75 18.46
N PRO A 702 -9.94 -50.94 18.40
CA PRO A 702 -9.26 -52.23 18.60
C PRO A 702 -8.05 -52.46 17.67
N ASP A 703 -8.09 -51.82 16.50
CA ASP A 703 -7.10 -51.78 15.43
C ASP A 703 -5.92 -50.82 15.70
N GLY A 704 -5.87 -50.18 16.86
CA GLY A 704 -4.73 -49.34 17.31
C GLY A 704 -4.59 -48.00 16.59
N GLN A 705 -5.48 -47.67 15.66
CA GLN A 705 -5.41 -46.47 14.82
C GLN A 705 -5.92 -45.20 15.52
N GLY A 706 -6.78 -45.31 16.54
CA GLY A 706 -7.35 -44.17 17.27
C GLY A 706 -8.27 -43.31 16.39
N ARG A 707 -9.55 -43.19 16.77
CA ARG A 707 -10.52 -42.29 16.12
C ARG A 707 -10.66 -41.00 16.91
N THR A 708 -10.75 -39.88 16.22
CA THR A 708 -11.08 -38.57 16.82
C THR A 708 -12.48 -38.19 16.39
N LEU A 709 -13.40 -38.11 17.34
CA LEU A 709 -14.77 -37.65 17.13
C LEU A 709 -14.94 -36.23 17.64
N THR A 710 -15.84 -35.49 17.02
CA THR A 710 -16.30 -34.20 17.55
C THR A 710 -17.75 -34.32 17.98
N LEU A 711 -18.03 -33.91 19.21
CA LEU A 711 -19.34 -33.92 19.85
C LEU A 711 -19.78 -32.47 20.09
N ASP A 712 -20.90 -32.07 19.50
CA ASP A 712 -21.51 -30.75 19.67
C ASP A 712 -22.87 -30.91 20.34
N ALA A 713 -23.14 -30.15 21.41
CA ALA A 713 -24.39 -30.24 22.15
C ALA A 713 -24.95 -28.86 22.51
N ARG A 714 -26.27 -28.79 22.64
CA ARG A 714 -27.04 -27.63 23.11
C ARG A 714 -27.95 -28.03 24.26
N LEU A 715 -28.07 -27.13 25.24
CA LEU A 715 -28.85 -27.36 26.44
C LEU A 715 -30.29 -26.87 26.26
N LEU A 716 -31.26 -27.74 26.54
CA LEU A 716 -32.69 -27.46 26.49
C LEU A 716 -33.24 -27.31 27.92
N ARG A 717 -33.68 -26.09 28.24
CA ARG A 717 -34.28 -25.72 29.52
C ARG A 717 -35.80 -25.73 29.41
N ASP A 718 -36.49 -26.17 30.45
CA ASP A 718 -37.96 -26.14 30.51
C ASP A 718 -38.47 -24.71 30.80
N ALA A 719 -39.81 -24.54 30.82
CA ALA A 719 -40.46 -23.25 31.08
C ALA A 719 -40.16 -22.66 32.47
N GLY A 720 -39.58 -23.45 33.40
CA GLY A 720 -39.08 -23.01 34.70
C GLY A 720 -37.58 -22.72 34.73
N GLY A 721 -36.88 -22.74 33.58
CA GLY A 721 -35.45 -22.46 33.45
C GLY A 721 -34.53 -23.62 33.85
N VAL A 722 -35.09 -24.77 34.24
CA VAL A 722 -34.32 -25.95 34.65
C VAL A 722 -33.92 -26.73 33.40
N ALA A 723 -32.61 -26.99 33.25
CA ALA A 723 -32.08 -27.80 32.16
C ALA A 723 -32.58 -29.25 32.30
N ARG A 724 -33.41 -29.71 31.36
CA ARG A 724 -33.93 -31.10 31.37
C ARG A 724 -33.19 -32.00 30.39
N PHE A 725 -32.85 -31.49 29.21
CA PHE A 725 -32.29 -32.28 28.12
C PHE A 725 -31.12 -31.56 27.45
N MET A 726 -30.26 -32.33 26.79
CA MET A 726 -29.25 -31.84 25.86
C MET A 726 -29.43 -32.57 24.53
N ASP A 727 -29.41 -31.81 23.44
CA ASP A 727 -29.46 -32.33 22.07
C ASP A 727 -28.13 -32.06 21.39
N GLY A 728 -27.60 -33.03 20.67
CA GLY A 728 -26.31 -32.89 20.03
C GLY A 728 -26.08 -33.81 18.85
N PHE A 729 -24.96 -33.59 18.19
CA PHE A 729 -24.50 -34.40 17.07
C PHE A 729 -23.03 -34.79 17.20
N ILE A 730 -22.67 -35.89 16.53
CA ILE A 730 -21.35 -36.53 16.54
C ILE A 730 -20.88 -36.70 15.09
N GLU A 731 -19.63 -36.31 14.83
CA GLU A 731 -18.95 -36.42 13.53
C GLU A 731 -17.55 -37.01 13.69
N ASP A 732 -17.06 -37.73 12.66
CA ASP A 732 -15.68 -38.24 12.61
C ASP A 732 -14.74 -37.15 12.09
N ALA A 733 -13.77 -36.75 12.90
CA ALA A 733 -12.76 -35.72 12.61
C ALA A 733 -11.34 -36.30 12.54
N THR A 734 -11.18 -37.63 12.42
CA THR A 734 -9.88 -38.32 12.50
C THR A 734 -8.90 -37.86 11.41
N ALA A 735 -9.38 -37.70 10.18
CA ALA A 735 -8.54 -37.29 9.05
C ALA A 735 -8.06 -35.83 9.18
N ASP A 736 -8.93 -34.94 9.67
CA ASP A 736 -8.61 -33.52 9.82
C ASP A 736 -7.69 -33.28 11.03
N ALA A 737 -7.90 -34.01 12.12
CA ALA A 737 -7.04 -33.95 13.30
C ALA A 737 -5.59 -34.42 13.01
N ARG A 738 -5.41 -35.50 12.23
CA ARG A 738 -4.06 -35.97 11.84
C ARG A 738 -3.32 -34.96 10.98
N ARG A 739 -4.00 -34.36 9.99
CA ARG A 739 -3.42 -33.34 9.10
C ARG A 739 -3.02 -32.08 9.85
N GLU A 740 -3.83 -31.63 10.80
CA GLU A 740 -3.53 -30.41 11.56
C GLU A 740 -2.37 -30.62 12.53
N LEU A 741 -2.30 -31.77 13.21
CA LEU A 741 -1.22 -32.08 14.16
C LEU A 741 0.14 -32.27 13.45
N GLU A 742 0.14 -32.90 12.27
CA GLU A 742 1.32 -32.97 11.41
C GLU A 742 1.77 -31.57 10.98
N ARG A 743 0.82 -30.70 10.60
CA ARG A 743 1.09 -29.31 10.17
C ARG A 743 1.65 -28.46 11.30
N GLU A 744 1.02 -28.46 12.48
CA GLU A 744 1.45 -27.68 13.64
C GLU A 744 2.85 -28.08 14.12
N SER A 745 3.12 -29.39 14.24
CA SER A 745 4.45 -29.85 14.65
C SER A 745 5.55 -29.53 13.63
N LEU A 746 5.21 -29.46 12.33
CA LEU A 746 6.13 -29.06 11.28
C LEU A 746 6.43 -27.55 11.38
N ILE A 747 5.39 -26.73 11.63
CA ILE A 747 5.51 -25.29 11.79
C ILE A 747 6.37 -24.94 13.00
N GLU A 748 6.13 -25.55 14.17
CA GLU A 748 6.93 -25.31 15.37
C GLU A 748 8.41 -25.67 15.15
N ARG A 749 8.69 -26.82 14.53
CA ARG A 749 10.06 -27.25 14.22
C ARG A 749 10.75 -26.36 13.18
N LEU A 750 10.02 -25.88 12.19
CA LEU A 750 10.54 -24.97 11.17
C LEU A 750 10.78 -23.56 11.73
N GLN A 751 9.90 -23.05 12.59
CA GLN A 751 10.08 -21.75 13.25
C GLN A 751 11.31 -21.75 14.16
N ALA A 752 11.51 -22.81 14.95
CA ALA A 752 12.71 -22.99 15.77
C ALA A 752 13.98 -23.07 14.90
N SER A 753 13.92 -23.80 13.78
CA SER A 753 15.04 -23.91 12.83
C SER A 753 15.35 -22.60 12.11
N LEU A 754 14.34 -21.77 11.82
CA LEU A 754 14.49 -20.49 11.12
C LEU A 754 15.12 -19.42 12.01
N LEU A 755 14.74 -19.34 13.30
CA LEU A 755 15.37 -18.40 14.24
C LEU A 755 16.87 -18.66 14.37
N TYR A 756 17.29 -19.92 14.38
CA TYR A 756 18.70 -20.30 14.50
C TYR A 756 19.53 -19.93 13.27
N LEU A 757 18.97 -20.11 12.06
CA LEU A 757 19.64 -19.73 10.80
C LEU A 757 19.95 -18.23 10.73
N HIS A 758 19.20 -17.41 11.46
CA HIS A 758 19.36 -15.96 11.57
C HIS A 758 20.32 -15.51 12.69
N GLU A 759 20.83 -16.42 13.52
CA GLU A 759 21.84 -16.07 14.52
C GLU A 759 23.17 -15.70 13.86
N SER A 760 23.97 -14.91 14.58
CA SER A 760 25.32 -14.56 14.15
C SER A 760 26.27 -15.74 14.32
N VAL A 761 27.14 -15.93 13.34
CA VAL A 761 28.19 -16.95 13.34
C VAL A 761 29.19 -16.78 14.49
N GLU A 762 29.25 -15.61 15.12
CA GLU A 762 30.05 -15.32 16.31
C GLU A 762 29.76 -16.32 17.45
N ARG A 763 28.51 -16.76 17.59
CA ARG A 763 28.09 -17.71 18.63
C ARG A 763 28.62 -19.13 18.42
N LEU A 764 28.95 -19.48 17.17
CA LEU A 764 29.48 -20.78 16.76
C LEU A 764 30.99 -20.76 16.52
N CYS A 765 31.63 -19.62 16.78
CA CYS A 765 33.04 -19.41 16.52
C CYS A 765 33.88 -20.05 17.64
N HIS A 766 34.79 -20.92 17.26
CA HIS A 766 35.80 -21.49 18.15
C HIS A 766 37.12 -20.72 18.04
N PRO A 767 37.90 -20.59 19.14
CA PRO A 767 39.24 -20.02 19.08
C PRO A 767 40.11 -20.78 18.07
N ALA A 768 40.75 -20.07 17.15
CA ALA A 768 41.58 -20.72 16.14
C ALA A 768 42.94 -21.16 16.71
N THR A 769 43.35 -22.39 16.41
CA THR A 769 44.71 -22.90 16.67
C THR A 769 45.67 -22.27 15.68
N PHE A 770 46.68 -21.53 16.14
CA PHE A 770 47.68 -20.89 15.28
C PHE A 770 49.05 -21.59 15.37
N CYS A 771 49.72 -21.77 14.24
CA CYS A 771 51.09 -22.28 14.18
C CYS A 771 51.99 -21.49 13.22
N SER A 772 53.31 -21.59 13.44
CA SER A 772 54.33 -20.97 12.59
C SER A 772 54.56 -21.83 11.32
N PRO A 773 54.81 -21.24 10.15
CA PRO A 773 55.07 -21.97 8.90
C PRO A 773 56.28 -22.91 8.95
N ASP A 774 57.22 -22.66 9.86
CA ASP A 774 58.43 -23.47 10.04
C ASP A 774 58.29 -24.54 11.14
N MET A 775 57.14 -24.59 11.82
CA MET A 775 56.86 -25.61 12.84
C MET A 775 56.80 -27.00 12.18
N PRO A 776 57.49 -28.03 12.72
CA PRO A 776 57.42 -29.39 12.20
C PRO A 776 55.99 -29.94 12.21
N ILE A 777 55.61 -30.69 11.17
CA ILE A 777 54.26 -31.24 11.00
C ILE A 777 53.79 -32.04 12.23
N HIS A 778 54.66 -32.86 12.82
CA HIS A 778 54.31 -33.64 14.02
C HIS A 778 54.00 -32.75 15.25
N GLN A 779 54.65 -31.59 15.39
CA GLN A 779 54.38 -30.65 16.47
C GLN A 779 53.04 -29.92 16.26
N VAL A 780 52.70 -29.60 15.02
CA VAL A 780 51.37 -29.04 14.68
C VAL A 780 50.27 -30.07 14.96
N ALA A 781 50.47 -31.34 14.59
CA ALA A 781 49.52 -32.41 14.91
C ALA A 781 49.36 -32.63 16.43
N ALA A 782 50.46 -32.56 17.19
CA ALA A 782 50.42 -32.62 18.66
C ALA A 782 49.70 -31.40 19.26
N LEU A 783 49.90 -30.21 18.71
CA LEU A 783 49.21 -28.97 19.12
C LEU A 783 47.70 -29.06 18.85
N MET A 784 47.32 -29.50 17.66
CA MET A 784 45.93 -29.75 17.28
C MET A 784 45.28 -30.78 18.23
N THR A 785 45.99 -31.86 18.56
CA THR A 785 45.52 -32.87 19.52
C THR A 785 45.36 -32.31 20.93
N ALA A 786 46.33 -31.51 21.41
CA ALA A 786 46.29 -30.94 22.76
C ALA A 786 45.19 -29.89 22.94
N GLN A 787 44.80 -29.21 21.85
CA GLN A 787 43.74 -28.18 21.85
C GLN A 787 42.38 -28.71 21.37
N ASP A 788 42.24 -30.03 21.18
CA ASP A 788 41.03 -30.68 20.63
C ASP A 788 40.50 -30.00 19.35
N SER A 789 41.43 -29.69 18.43
CA SER A 789 41.17 -28.88 17.24
C SER A 789 41.39 -29.67 15.96
N GLU A 790 40.39 -29.71 15.08
CA GLU A 790 40.47 -30.43 13.78
C GLU A 790 41.22 -29.67 12.69
N ALA A 791 41.54 -28.40 12.94
CA ALA A 791 42.21 -27.55 11.98
C ALA A 791 43.12 -26.51 12.65
N ALA A 792 44.24 -26.20 12.00
CA ALA A 792 45.17 -25.16 12.42
C ALA A 792 45.39 -24.14 11.29
N LEU A 793 45.51 -22.87 11.70
CA LEU A 793 45.87 -21.75 10.83
C LEU A 793 47.36 -21.46 10.91
N VAL A 794 48.02 -21.52 9.76
CA VAL A 794 49.45 -21.26 9.60
C VAL A 794 49.63 -19.78 9.30
N ARG A 795 50.23 -19.03 10.22
CA ARG A 795 50.32 -17.55 10.13
C ARG A 795 51.65 -17.10 9.54
N ALA A 796 51.63 -16.37 8.43
CA ALA A 796 52.80 -15.59 7.97
C ALA A 796 52.93 -14.28 8.78
N GLU A 797 54.15 -13.74 8.92
CA GLU A 797 54.49 -12.58 9.77
C GLU A 797 53.63 -11.31 9.54
N ASN A 798 52.83 -11.25 8.46
CA ASN A 798 52.10 -10.07 8.01
C ASN A 798 50.59 -10.07 8.35
N ASN A 799 50.10 -10.99 9.20
CA ASN A 799 48.75 -11.01 9.79
C ASN A 799 47.51 -11.00 8.84
N HIS A 800 47.69 -11.02 7.51
CA HIS A 800 46.60 -10.96 6.51
C HIS A 800 46.44 -12.23 5.65
N SER A 801 47.39 -13.16 5.69
CA SER A 801 47.29 -14.43 4.96
C SER A 801 47.66 -15.58 5.88
N ALA A 802 46.66 -16.38 6.23
CA ALA A 802 46.84 -17.63 6.93
C ALA A 802 46.58 -18.76 5.94
N GLY A 803 47.34 -19.85 6.02
CA GLY A 803 46.99 -21.10 5.33
C GLY A 803 46.32 -22.08 6.30
N LEU A 804 45.54 -23.04 5.78
CA LEU A 804 44.78 -23.98 6.62
C LEU A 804 45.37 -25.39 6.52
N VAL A 805 45.50 -26.04 7.67
CA VAL A 805 45.82 -27.46 7.81
C VAL A 805 44.67 -28.14 8.51
N THR A 806 44.23 -29.29 7.99
CA THR A 806 43.16 -30.11 8.56
C THR A 806 43.62 -31.56 8.71
N ASP A 807 42.93 -32.35 9.51
CA ASP A 807 43.19 -33.79 9.66
C ASP A 807 43.19 -34.54 8.32
N ARG A 808 42.32 -34.14 7.40
CA ARG A 808 42.28 -34.72 6.05
C ARG A 808 43.58 -34.48 5.30
N LEU A 809 44.17 -33.29 5.45
CA LEU A 809 45.40 -32.90 4.79
C LEU A 809 46.61 -33.59 5.40
N LEU A 810 46.62 -33.75 6.74
CA LEU A 810 47.62 -34.57 7.44
C LEU A 810 47.56 -36.02 6.94
N ARG A 811 46.38 -36.63 6.86
CA ARG A 811 46.24 -38.00 6.32
C ARG A 811 46.67 -38.10 4.86
N ALA A 812 46.22 -37.17 4.01
CA ALA A 812 46.55 -37.21 2.58
C ALA A 812 48.05 -37.01 2.33
N ARG A 813 48.68 -36.01 2.96
CA ARG A 813 50.07 -35.65 2.65
C ARG A 813 51.08 -36.52 3.41
N ILE A 814 50.81 -36.89 4.66
CA ILE A 814 51.75 -37.67 5.48
C ILE A 814 51.62 -39.16 5.19
N LEU A 815 50.39 -39.70 5.16
CA LEU A 815 50.18 -41.14 5.03
C LEU A 815 50.09 -41.60 3.57
N ALA A 816 49.48 -40.81 2.68
CA ALA A 816 49.30 -41.24 1.29
C ALA A 816 50.44 -40.77 0.36
N GLU A 817 51.03 -39.60 0.62
CA GLU A 817 52.15 -39.04 -0.16
C GLU A 817 53.51 -39.15 0.55
N GLU A 818 53.57 -39.79 1.72
CA GLU A 818 54.80 -40.08 2.49
C GLU A 818 55.67 -38.85 2.86
N VAL A 819 55.05 -37.68 3.05
CA VAL A 819 55.78 -36.49 3.54
C VAL A 819 56.26 -36.72 4.97
N HIS A 820 57.58 -36.59 5.20
CA HIS A 820 58.19 -36.86 6.50
C HIS A 820 57.66 -35.90 7.61
N PRO A 821 57.24 -36.38 8.79
CA PRO A 821 56.64 -35.55 9.85
C PRO A 821 57.54 -34.46 10.45
N ASP A 822 58.85 -34.52 10.20
CA ASP A 822 59.82 -33.49 10.63
C ASP A 822 59.93 -32.32 9.66
N LYS A 823 59.28 -32.39 8.49
CA LYS A 823 59.26 -31.29 7.55
C LYS A 823 58.42 -30.12 8.07
N PRO A 824 58.71 -28.89 7.64
CA PRO A 824 57.93 -27.70 7.98
C PRO A 824 56.47 -27.81 7.53
N ILE A 825 55.54 -27.33 8.36
CA ILE A 825 54.10 -27.39 8.07
C ILE A 825 53.74 -26.74 6.74
N ARG A 826 54.43 -25.65 6.36
CA ARG A 826 54.24 -24.92 5.08
C ARG A 826 54.23 -25.80 3.82
N GLN A 827 54.82 -26.99 3.87
CA GLN A 827 54.85 -27.92 2.72
C GLN A 827 53.51 -28.59 2.44
N ILE A 828 52.63 -28.66 3.43
CA ILE A 828 51.35 -29.38 3.35
C ILE A 828 50.15 -28.46 3.56
N VAL A 829 50.32 -27.14 3.50
CA VAL A 829 49.26 -26.15 3.79
C VAL A 829 48.39 -25.90 2.58
N ARG A 830 47.09 -25.65 2.80
CA ARG A 830 46.23 -25.06 1.77
C ARG A 830 46.39 -23.53 1.79
N GLU A 831 46.85 -22.97 0.67
CA GLU A 831 47.20 -21.54 0.56
C GLU A 831 46.03 -20.56 0.72
N SER A 832 44.78 -20.99 0.45
CA SER A 832 43.59 -20.14 0.55
C SER A 832 42.64 -20.63 1.63
N VAL A 833 42.31 -19.73 2.56
CA VAL A 833 41.34 -19.93 3.63
C VAL A 833 40.09 -19.14 3.30
N VAL A 834 38.93 -19.80 3.33
CA VAL A 834 37.64 -19.15 3.10
C VAL A 834 37.24 -18.44 4.38
N THR A 835 37.03 -17.13 4.30
CA THR A 835 36.69 -16.28 5.45
C THR A 835 35.22 -15.89 5.46
N ILE A 836 34.69 -15.56 6.64
CA ILE A 836 33.33 -15.06 6.83
C ILE A 836 33.31 -13.99 7.95
N PRO A 837 32.60 -12.86 7.78
CA PRO A 837 32.49 -11.83 8.82
C PRO A 837 31.80 -12.36 10.08
N ARG A 838 32.22 -11.91 11.27
CA ARG A 838 31.62 -12.33 12.56
C ARG A 838 30.11 -12.07 12.66
N HIS A 839 29.61 -11.02 12.00
CA HIS A 839 28.20 -10.66 12.00
C HIS A 839 27.37 -11.40 10.94
N ALA A 840 28.01 -12.21 10.09
CA ALA A 840 27.30 -13.03 9.13
C ALA A 840 26.36 -14.01 9.83
N GLN A 841 25.30 -14.41 9.15
CA GLN A 841 24.30 -15.31 9.71
C GLN A 841 24.71 -16.77 9.52
N VAL A 842 24.26 -17.66 10.42
CA VAL A 842 24.59 -19.10 10.38
C VAL A 842 24.22 -19.73 9.03
N TYR A 843 23.13 -19.29 8.39
CA TYR A 843 22.76 -19.76 7.05
C TYR A 843 23.77 -19.36 5.96
N GLU A 844 24.41 -18.18 6.09
CA GLU A 844 25.41 -17.68 5.15
C GLU A 844 26.69 -18.50 5.26
N ALA A 845 27.08 -18.87 6.48
CA ALA A 845 28.18 -19.79 6.71
C ALA A 845 27.93 -21.16 6.06
N LEU A 846 26.74 -21.73 6.26
CA LEU A 846 26.37 -23.03 5.68
C LEU A 846 26.39 -22.98 4.15
N LEU A 847 25.82 -21.94 3.56
CA LEU A 847 25.79 -21.77 2.11
C LEU A 847 27.20 -21.61 1.54
N LEU A 848 28.04 -20.80 2.19
CA LEU A 848 29.43 -20.57 1.76
C LEU A 848 30.28 -21.85 1.87
N MET A 849 30.08 -22.64 2.94
CA MET A 849 30.71 -23.96 3.09
C MET A 849 30.33 -24.91 1.94
N GLN A 850 29.04 -24.98 1.60
CA GLN A 850 28.55 -25.80 0.49
C GLN A 850 29.07 -25.30 -0.87
N GLU A 851 28.99 -23.99 -1.12
CA GLU A 851 29.42 -23.38 -2.37
C GLU A 851 30.92 -23.60 -2.63
N LYS A 852 31.75 -23.45 -1.60
CA LYS A 852 33.21 -23.61 -1.71
C LYS A 852 33.68 -25.05 -1.47
N GLY A 853 32.77 -25.97 -1.13
CA GLY A 853 33.11 -27.35 -0.79
C GLY A 853 34.09 -27.45 0.39
N VAL A 854 33.95 -26.58 1.40
CA VAL A 854 34.83 -26.52 2.57
C VAL A 854 34.07 -26.86 3.84
N GLU A 855 34.73 -27.58 4.74
CA GLU A 855 34.15 -27.97 6.04
C GLU A 855 34.46 -26.97 7.16
N HIS A 856 35.33 -25.97 6.88
CA HIS A 856 35.85 -25.03 7.85
C HIS A 856 35.83 -23.60 7.26
N LEU A 857 35.36 -22.63 8.04
CA LEU A 857 35.42 -21.20 7.71
C LEU A 857 36.19 -20.44 8.77
N ALA A 858 37.02 -19.49 8.35
CA ALA A 858 37.70 -18.57 9.27
C ALA A 858 36.84 -17.32 9.51
N VAL A 859 36.62 -16.96 10.78
CA VAL A 859 35.81 -15.80 11.14
C VAL A 859 36.68 -14.56 11.19
N THR A 860 36.25 -13.48 10.53
CA THR A 860 36.95 -12.18 10.54
C THR A 860 36.22 -11.13 11.36
N ASP A 861 36.97 -10.24 12.01
CA ASP A 861 36.46 -9.01 12.61
C ASP A 861 36.27 -7.90 11.57
N ASP A 862 35.74 -6.75 12.00
CA ASP A 862 35.51 -5.58 11.12
C ASP A 862 36.81 -4.98 10.56
N GLY A 863 37.98 -5.40 11.08
CA GLY A 863 39.32 -5.03 10.61
C GLY A 863 39.97 -6.10 9.74
N ASP A 864 39.20 -7.08 9.25
CA ASP A 864 39.63 -8.19 8.39
C ASP A 864 40.66 -9.14 9.04
N ARG A 865 40.71 -9.18 10.38
CA ARG A 865 41.57 -10.09 11.15
C ARG A 865 40.84 -11.36 11.50
N ILE A 866 41.49 -12.51 11.31
CA ILE A 866 40.93 -13.81 11.67
C ILE A 866 40.93 -13.97 13.20
N THR A 867 39.73 -14.06 13.78
CA THR A 867 39.50 -14.20 15.22
C THR A 867 39.23 -15.64 15.65
N GLY A 868 38.72 -16.49 14.75
CA GLY A 868 38.42 -17.88 15.05
C GLY A 868 38.05 -18.73 13.84
N LEU A 869 37.57 -19.95 14.10
CA LEU A 869 37.18 -20.95 13.10
C LEU A 869 35.77 -21.50 13.39
N ILE A 870 35.03 -21.85 12.35
CA ILE A 870 33.72 -22.50 12.45
C ILE A 870 33.77 -23.91 11.85
N HIS A 871 33.35 -24.84 12.70
CA HIS A 871 32.95 -26.22 12.45
C HIS A 871 31.76 -26.41 11.51
N GLY A 872 31.90 -27.00 10.31
CA GLY A 872 30.73 -27.42 9.52
C GLY A 872 29.81 -28.38 10.29
N ARG A 873 30.37 -29.20 11.19
CA ARG A 873 29.60 -30.07 12.08
C ARG A 873 28.90 -29.34 13.22
N ASP A 874 29.39 -28.20 13.67
CA ASP A 874 28.80 -27.45 14.78
C ASP A 874 27.55 -26.68 14.32
N ILE A 875 27.54 -26.26 13.05
CA ILE A 875 26.34 -25.80 12.36
C ILE A 875 25.28 -26.93 12.28
N LEU A 876 25.70 -28.18 12.04
CA LEU A 876 24.81 -29.34 11.89
C LEU A 876 24.39 -29.99 13.22
N ARG A 877 25.19 -29.87 14.28
CA ARG A 877 24.95 -30.51 15.60
C ARG A 877 23.88 -29.79 16.43
N LEU A 878 23.68 -28.50 16.23
CA LEU A 878 22.80 -27.68 17.08
C LEU A 878 21.32 -27.69 16.67
N HIS A 879 20.96 -28.06 15.43
CA HIS A 879 19.57 -28.37 15.05
C HIS A 879 19.52 -29.03 13.67
N ARG A 880 18.95 -30.24 13.56
CA ARG A 880 18.64 -30.86 12.26
C ARG A 880 17.45 -30.12 11.63
N SER A 881 17.71 -29.13 10.79
CA SER A 881 16.65 -28.56 9.96
C SER A 881 16.16 -29.62 8.98
N GLU A 882 14.84 -29.84 8.91
CA GLU A 882 14.27 -30.81 7.96
C GLU A 882 14.62 -30.46 6.50
N ALA A 883 14.92 -29.18 6.23
CA ALA A 883 15.44 -28.69 4.96
C ALA A 883 16.83 -29.23 4.60
N ALA A 884 17.79 -29.15 5.53
CA ALA A 884 19.14 -29.69 5.32
C ALA A 884 19.13 -31.22 5.24
N MET A 885 18.27 -31.87 6.04
CA MET A 885 18.05 -33.32 5.94
C MET A 885 17.49 -33.71 4.58
N LEU A 886 16.61 -32.91 3.98
CA LEU A 886 16.02 -33.22 2.68
C LEU A 886 17.05 -33.18 1.56
N THR A 887 17.87 -32.13 1.49
CA THR A 887 18.96 -32.02 0.52
C THR A 887 20.00 -33.13 0.70
N ASP A 888 20.33 -33.49 1.95
CA ASP A 888 21.24 -34.58 2.28
C ASP A 888 20.70 -35.95 1.84
N LYS A 889 19.41 -36.22 2.10
CA LYS A 889 18.73 -37.45 1.67
C LYS A 889 18.67 -37.58 0.15
N ILE A 890 18.49 -36.48 -0.57
CA ILE A 890 18.51 -36.47 -2.04
C ILE A 890 19.93 -36.77 -2.53
N ALA A 891 20.95 -36.08 -2.00
CA ALA A 891 22.35 -36.26 -2.41
C ALA A 891 22.85 -37.71 -2.22
N HIS A 892 22.37 -38.40 -1.19
CA HIS A 892 22.78 -39.77 -0.89
C HIS A 892 21.80 -40.87 -1.38
N ALA A 893 20.71 -40.51 -2.08
CA ALA A 893 19.67 -41.45 -2.49
C ALA A 893 20.20 -42.58 -3.39
N ALA A 894 20.04 -43.85 -3.02
CA ALA A 894 20.70 -44.96 -3.72
C ALA A 894 20.17 -45.18 -5.15
N THR A 895 18.89 -44.90 -5.39
CA THR A 895 18.22 -45.09 -6.69
C THR A 895 17.50 -43.83 -7.16
N GLU A 896 17.09 -43.81 -8.44
CA GLU A 896 16.32 -42.72 -9.03
C GLU A 896 14.98 -42.53 -8.30
N GLU A 897 14.28 -43.61 -7.97
CA GLU A 897 12.99 -43.56 -7.27
C GLU A 897 13.11 -42.99 -5.87
N GLU A 898 14.22 -43.27 -5.18
CA GLU A 898 14.49 -42.68 -3.87
C GLU A 898 14.72 -41.17 -3.97
N ALA A 899 15.54 -40.73 -4.94
CA ALA A 899 15.79 -39.31 -5.19
C ALA A 899 14.48 -38.56 -5.55
N ILE A 900 13.66 -39.14 -6.42
CA ILE A 900 12.33 -38.60 -6.80
C ILE A 900 11.42 -38.46 -5.56
N ARG A 901 11.38 -39.49 -4.71
CA ARG A 901 10.52 -39.52 -3.53
C ARG A 901 10.85 -38.40 -2.55
N TRP A 902 12.14 -38.20 -2.26
CA TRP A 902 12.57 -37.13 -1.36
C TRP A 902 12.32 -35.76 -1.99
N THR A 903 12.66 -35.57 -3.26
CA THR A 903 12.46 -34.30 -3.97
C THR A 903 10.98 -33.86 -3.98
N ARG A 904 10.04 -34.79 -4.15
CA ARG A 904 8.59 -34.51 -4.11
C ARG A 904 8.07 -33.98 -2.76
N ARG A 905 8.85 -34.06 -1.68
CA ARG A 905 8.47 -33.49 -0.37
C ARG A 905 8.75 -31.98 -0.28
N ALA A 906 9.52 -31.42 -1.21
CA ALA A 906 9.94 -30.01 -1.20
C ALA A 906 8.77 -28.99 -1.13
N PRO A 907 7.65 -29.15 -1.87
CA PRO A 907 6.59 -28.14 -1.85
C PRO A 907 5.94 -27.98 -0.46
N MET A 908 5.79 -29.08 0.30
CA MET A 908 5.22 -29.04 1.65
C MET A 908 6.14 -28.28 2.62
N LEU A 909 7.44 -28.55 2.56
CA LEU A 909 8.45 -27.90 3.40
C LEU A 909 8.49 -26.39 3.14
N VAL A 910 8.56 -26.00 1.87
CA VAL A 910 8.64 -24.58 1.49
C VAL A 910 7.32 -23.85 1.78
N LYS A 911 6.17 -24.51 1.66
CA LYS A 911 4.88 -23.96 2.10
C LYS A 911 4.89 -23.68 3.60
N ALA A 912 5.31 -24.64 4.41
CA ALA A 912 5.37 -24.45 5.85
C ALA A 912 6.34 -23.31 6.25
N LEU A 913 7.44 -23.15 5.49
CA LEU A 913 8.34 -22.00 5.60
C LEU A 913 7.60 -20.68 5.34
N LEU A 914 6.82 -20.58 4.26
CA LEU A 914 6.06 -19.38 3.92
C LEU A 914 4.95 -19.07 4.93
N ASP A 915 4.23 -20.10 5.40
CA ASP A 915 3.18 -19.98 6.42
C ASP A 915 3.76 -19.49 7.76
N SER A 916 5.01 -19.83 8.06
CA SER A 916 5.72 -19.36 9.26
C SER A 916 6.18 -17.89 9.19
N GLY A 917 6.00 -17.23 8.04
CA GLY A 917 6.38 -15.83 7.85
C GLY A 917 7.77 -15.60 7.23
N ALA A 918 8.46 -16.66 6.79
CA ALA A 918 9.77 -16.54 6.17
C ALA A 918 9.78 -15.63 4.93
N HIS A 919 10.93 -15.02 4.65
CA HIS A 919 11.12 -14.16 3.48
C HIS A 919 11.07 -14.97 2.19
N ALA A 920 10.49 -14.38 1.15
CA ALA A 920 10.31 -15.03 -0.16
C ALA A 920 11.64 -15.46 -0.80
N ARG A 921 12.73 -14.72 -0.56
CA ARG A 921 14.09 -15.07 -0.98
C ARG A 921 14.58 -16.40 -0.39
N GLN A 922 14.24 -16.69 0.86
CA GLN A 922 14.66 -17.92 1.54
C GLN A 922 13.93 -19.13 0.96
N ALA A 923 12.62 -18.98 0.71
CA ALA A 923 11.80 -20.01 0.08
C ALA A 923 12.32 -20.38 -1.32
N THR A 924 12.63 -19.39 -2.16
CA THR A 924 13.15 -19.64 -3.52
C THR A 924 14.54 -20.27 -3.52
N ARG A 925 15.45 -19.81 -2.65
CA ARG A 925 16.78 -20.43 -2.48
C ARG A 925 16.69 -21.89 -2.05
N LEU A 926 15.78 -22.21 -1.13
CA LEU A 926 15.56 -23.59 -0.70
C LEU A 926 15.02 -24.47 -1.85
N ILE A 927 14.06 -23.97 -2.63
CA ILE A 927 13.56 -24.69 -3.82
C ILE A 927 14.71 -24.95 -4.80
N SER A 928 15.53 -23.92 -5.09
CA SER A 928 16.67 -24.05 -6.00
C SER A 928 17.73 -25.01 -5.47
N ALA A 929 18.05 -24.99 -4.17
CA ALA A 929 19.01 -25.92 -3.56
C ALA A 929 18.53 -27.38 -3.63
N ILE A 930 17.23 -27.63 -3.44
CA ILE A 930 16.64 -28.96 -3.59
C ILE A 930 16.70 -29.43 -5.05
N CYS A 931 16.39 -28.54 -6.00
CA CYS A 931 16.50 -28.83 -7.43
C CYS A 931 17.95 -29.14 -7.84
N ASP A 932 18.92 -28.38 -7.33
CA ASP A 932 20.34 -28.61 -7.56
C ASP A 932 20.80 -29.96 -6.99
N ALA A 933 20.43 -30.29 -5.75
CA ALA A 933 20.75 -31.57 -5.13
C ALA A 933 20.19 -32.75 -5.94
N ALA A 934 18.95 -32.63 -6.43
CA ALA A 934 18.35 -33.63 -7.29
C ALA A 934 19.08 -33.74 -8.64
N THR A 935 19.43 -32.60 -9.24
CA THR A 935 20.18 -32.54 -10.51
C THR A 935 21.53 -33.23 -10.38
N ILE A 936 22.31 -32.88 -9.34
CA ILE A 936 23.61 -33.51 -9.04
C ILE A 936 23.42 -35.02 -8.88
N ARG A 937 22.40 -35.45 -8.13
CA ARG A 937 22.19 -36.87 -7.92
C ARG A 937 21.82 -37.62 -9.20
N PHE A 938 20.95 -37.05 -10.03
CA PHE A 938 20.60 -37.68 -11.31
C PHE A 938 21.80 -37.73 -12.28
N ILE A 939 22.70 -36.74 -12.24
CA ILE A 939 23.98 -36.79 -12.98
C ILE A 939 24.82 -37.98 -12.50
N GLU A 940 25.01 -38.13 -11.19
CA GLU A 940 25.78 -39.24 -10.63
C GLU A 940 25.18 -40.61 -10.97
N LEU A 941 23.85 -40.74 -10.91
CA LEU A 941 23.14 -41.96 -11.27
C LEU A 941 23.26 -42.25 -12.79
N ALA A 942 23.16 -41.23 -13.63
CA ALA A 942 23.35 -41.38 -15.07
C ALA A 942 24.79 -41.79 -15.42
N ILE A 943 25.81 -41.24 -14.76
CA ILE A 943 27.21 -41.65 -14.93
C ILE A 943 27.44 -43.10 -14.48
N ARG A 944 26.80 -43.54 -13.39
CA ARG A 944 26.88 -44.95 -12.95
C ARG A 944 26.33 -45.91 -13.99
N GLU A 945 25.28 -45.51 -14.72
CA GLU A 945 24.65 -46.33 -15.74
C GLU A 945 25.39 -46.29 -17.09
N LEU A 946 25.76 -45.09 -17.56
CA LEU A 946 26.36 -44.86 -18.87
C LEU A 946 27.88 -45.08 -18.89
N GLY A 947 28.52 -45.14 -17.71
CA GLY A 947 29.99 -45.15 -17.56
C GLY A 947 30.56 -43.74 -17.41
N PRO A 948 31.89 -43.60 -17.18
CA PRO A 948 32.53 -42.31 -16.94
C PRO A 948 32.41 -41.36 -18.15
N ALA A 949 32.32 -40.06 -17.88
CA ALA A 949 32.22 -39.05 -18.93
C ALA A 949 33.48 -39.06 -19.83
N PRO A 950 33.32 -38.97 -21.16
CA PRO A 950 34.44 -39.09 -22.11
C PRO A 950 35.37 -37.87 -22.12
N CYS A 951 34.92 -36.72 -21.61
CA CYS A 951 35.72 -35.50 -21.45
C CYS A 951 35.11 -34.61 -20.36
N PRO A 952 35.83 -33.56 -19.90
CA PRO A 952 35.29 -32.53 -19.01
C PRO A 952 33.95 -31.98 -19.47
N PHE A 953 33.03 -31.81 -18.53
CA PHE A 953 31.72 -31.22 -18.79
C PHE A 953 31.25 -30.35 -17.64
N ALA A 954 30.27 -29.48 -17.91
CA ALA A 954 29.55 -28.70 -16.93
C ALA A 954 28.05 -28.74 -17.25
N PHE A 955 27.25 -29.08 -16.24
CA PHE A 955 25.79 -28.95 -16.31
C PHE A 955 25.39 -27.60 -15.74
N LEU A 956 24.71 -26.81 -16.56
CA LEU A 956 24.30 -25.44 -16.24
C LEU A 956 22.82 -25.39 -15.92
N ALA A 957 22.50 -24.81 -14.77
CA ALA A 957 21.16 -24.28 -14.52
C ALA A 957 21.05 -22.91 -15.21
N LEU A 958 19.92 -22.66 -15.86
CA LEU A 958 19.60 -21.41 -16.54
C LEU A 958 18.39 -20.73 -15.86
N GLY A 959 18.02 -19.55 -16.35
CA GLY A 959 16.78 -18.88 -15.95
C GLY A 959 16.62 -18.76 -14.43
N SER A 960 15.42 -19.10 -13.91
CA SER A 960 15.16 -18.97 -12.47
C SER A 960 16.00 -19.90 -11.59
N GLN A 961 16.42 -21.07 -12.08
CA GLN A 961 17.30 -21.96 -11.30
C GLN A 961 18.72 -21.40 -11.23
N GLY A 962 19.23 -20.86 -12.35
CA GLY A 962 20.56 -20.24 -12.38
C GLY A 962 20.64 -18.95 -11.57
N ARG A 963 19.54 -18.20 -11.45
CA ARG A 963 19.41 -17.07 -10.50
C ARG A 963 19.15 -17.48 -9.04
N GLN A 964 18.85 -18.76 -8.77
CA GLN A 964 18.40 -19.26 -7.47
C GLN A 964 17.08 -18.64 -6.97
N GLU A 965 16.17 -18.35 -7.91
CA GLU A 965 14.89 -17.68 -7.70
C GLU A 965 13.69 -18.58 -8.12
N MET A 966 13.84 -19.91 -7.97
CA MET A 966 12.79 -20.84 -8.38
C MET A 966 11.54 -20.73 -7.51
N SER A 967 10.37 -20.79 -8.15
CA SER A 967 9.06 -20.91 -7.49
C SER A 967 8.53 -22.35 -7.56
N PHE A 968 7.38 -22.65 -6.93
CA PHE A 968 6.75 -23.98 -7.00
C PHE A 968 6.37 -24.38 -8.44
N PHE A 969 5.99 -23.41 -9.26
CA PHE A 969 5.73 -23.60 -10.69
C PHE A 969 6.96 -23.18 -11.51
N ALA A 970 7.96 -24.05 -11.53
CA ALA A 970 9.20 -23.82 -12.28
C ALA A 970 9.39 -24.87 -13.36
N ASP A 971 9.72 -24.38 -14.55
CA ASP A 971 10.14 -25.18 -15.69
C ASP A 971 11.62 -25.55 -15.53
N GLN A 972 12.02 -26.65 -16.18
CA GLN A 972 13.43 -27.01 -16.32
C GLN A 972 14.09 -26.14 -17.38
N ASP A 973 14.90 -25.16 -16.97
CA ASP A 973 15.78 -24.41 -17.86
C ASP A 973 17.23 -24.82 -17.57
N ASN A 974 17.82 -25.64 -18.44
CA ASN A 974 19.17 -26.15 -18.25
C ASN A 974 19.94 -26.36 -19.57
N ALA A 975 21.27 -26.41 -19.47
CA ALA A 975 22.18 -26.66 -20.59
C ALA A 975 23.34 -27.54 -20.16
N LEU A 976 23.99 -28.16 -21.14
CA LEU A 976 25.20 -28.96 -20.94
C LEU A 976 26.30 -28.45 -21.86
N ILE A 977 27.48 -28.27 -21.28
CA ILE A 977 28.71 -27.90 -21.98
C ILE A 977 29.74 -29.00 -21.77
N TYR A 978 30.46 -29.39 -22.82
CA TYR A 978 31.58 -30.30 -22.72
C TYR A 978 32.77 -29.80 -23.54
N ASP A 979 34.00 -30.17 -23.16
CA ASP A 979 35.23 -29.70 -23.83
C ASP A 979 36.07 -30.91 -24.28
N PRO A 980 35.96 -31.33 -25.56
CA PRO A 980 36.80 -32.37 -26.11
C PRO A 980 38.30 -32.00 -26.06
N PRO A 981 39.20 -32.98 -25.98
CA PRO A 981 40.64 -32.73 -26.04
C PRO A 981 41.03 -31.89 -27.25
N ASN A 982 41.99 -30.96 -27.07
CA ASN A 982 42.46 -30.04 -28.10
C ASN A 982 41.38 -29.14 -28.76
N ARG A 983 40.18 -29.04 -28.18
CA ARG A 983 39.03 -28.32 -28.77
C ARG A 983 38.64 -28.83 -30.16
N GLU A 984 38.89 -30.12 -30.43
CA GLU A 984 38.48 -30.76 -31.68
C GLU A 984 36.94 -30.81 -31.81
N PRO A 985 36.40 -30.79 -33.04
CA PRO A 985 34.97 -30.95 -33.25
C PRO A 985 34.48 -32.27 -32.63
N PRO A 986 33.34 -32.26 -31.94
CA PRO A 986 32.92 -33.39 -31.13
C PRO A 986 32.63 -34.61 -32.02
N ASN A 987 33.23 -35.75 -31.69
CA ASN A 987 32.90 -37.00 -32.38
C ASN A 987 31.46 -37.44 -32.03
N GLU A 988 30.84 -38.21 -32.92
CA GLU A 988 29.44 -38.61 -32.78
C GLU A 988 29.16 -39.36 -31.47
N LYS A 989 30.11 -40.21 -31.03
CA LYS A 989 30.01 -40.97 -29.77
C LYS A 989 29.97 -40.07 -28.54
N THR A 990 30.81 -39.04 -28.48
CA THR A 990 30.86 -38.07 -27.36
C THR A 990 29.56 -37.27 -27.31
N SER A 991 29.09 -36.81 -28.47
CA SER A 991 27.82 -36.08 -28.59
C SER A 991 26.62 -36.95 -28.19
N LEU A 992 26.66 -38.24 -28.48
CA LEU A 992 25.58 -39.18 -28.13
C LEU A 992 25.57 -39.48 -26.63
N TYR A 993 26.74 -39.70 -26.02
CA TYR A 993 26.88 -39.90 -24.58
C TYR A 993 26.25 -38.73 -23.78
N PHE A 994 26.63 -37.48 -24.09
CA PHE A 994 26.11 -36.33 -23.35
C PHE A 994 24.62 -36.08 -23.60
N ARG A 995 24.11 -36.36 -24.81
CA ARG A 995 22.67 -36.28 -25.09
C ARG A 995 21.87 -37.31 -24.30
N GLU A 996 22.37 -38.54 -24.19
CA GLU A 996 21.72 -39.60 -23.42
C GLU A 996 21.75 -39.29 -21.91
N MET A 997 22.89 -38.82 -21.40
CA MET A 997 23.04 -38.36 -20.02
C MET A 997 22.07 -37.21 -19.72
N ALA A 998 22.01 -36.19 -20.58
CA ALA A 998 21.09 -35.06 -20.43
C ALA A 998 19.62 -35.49 -20.49
N GLY A 999 19.28 -36.48 -21.33
CA GLY A 999 17.95 -37.09 -21.39
C GLY A 999 17.53 -37.68 -20.05
N LYS A 1000 18.37 -38.55 -19.47
CA LYS A 1000 18.13 -39.19 -18.17
C LYS A 1000 17.94 -38.17 -17.04
N ILE A 1001 18.80 -37.14 -16.98
CA ILE A 1001 18.71 -36.09 -15.97
C ILE A 1001 17.38 -35.33 -16.07
N CYS A 1002 17.02 -34.88 -17.28
CA CYS A 1002 15.78 -34.11 -17.47
C CYS A 1002 14.53 -34.95 -17.18
N ASP A 1003 14.55 -36.24 -17.55
CA ASP A 1003 13.45 -37.16 -17.31
C ASP A 1003 13.29 -37.48 -15.82
N GLY A 1004 14.39 -37.66 -15.08
CA GLY A 1004 14.38 -37.81 -13.62
C GLY A 1004 13.85 -36.56 -12.90
N LEU A 1005 14.28 -35.36 -13.31
CA LEU A 1005 13.76 -34.08 -12.81
C LEU A 1005 12.25 -33.92 -13.08
N LYS A 1006 11.77 -34.37 -14.24
CA LYS A 1006 10.33 -34.39 -14.57
C LYS A 1006 9.55 -35.29 -13.63
N GLN A 1007 10.06 -36.48 -13.38
CA GLN A 1007 9.43 -37.39 -12.42
C GLN A 1007 9.47 -36.85 -10.99
N ALA A 1008 10.51 -36.10 -10.63
CA ALA A 1008 10.64 -35.40 -9.35
C ALA A 1008 9.69 -34.20 -9.17
N GLY A 1009 9.05 -33.73 -10.25
CA GLY A 1009 8.04 -32.66 -10.20
C GLY A 1009 8.42 -31.35 -10.90
N PHE A 1010 9.57 -31.29 -11.59
CA PHE A 1010 9.99 -30.13 -12.38
C PHE A 1010 9.60 -30.30 -13.84
N PHE A 1011 8.70 -29.48 -14.36
CA PHE A 1011 8.13 -29.70 -15.70
C PHE A 1011 9.12 -29.40 -16.83
N PHE A 1012 8.97 -30.07 -17.97
CA PHE A 1012 9.73 -29.71 -19.17
C PHE A 1012 9.41 -28.29 -19.60
N CYS A 1013 10.44 -27.52 -19.96
CA CYS A 1013 10.25 -26.18 -20.50
C CYS A 1013 9.47 -26.22 -21.81
N PRO A 1014 8.33 -25.52 -21.92
CA PRO A 1014 7.55 -25.45 -23.17
C PRO A 1014 8.33 -24.90 -24.36
N GLY A 1015 9.31 -24.02 -24.09
CA GLY A 1015 10.20 -23.45 -25.11
C GLY A 1015 11.38 -24.36 -25.51
N GLY A 1016 11.52 -25.52 -24.87
CA GLY A 1016 12.60 -26.46 -25.20
C GLY A 1016 13.99 -26.02 -24.73
N THR A 1017 14.09 -25.18 -23.70
CA THR A 1017 15.39 -24.74 -23.14
C THR A 1017 15.95 -25.78 -22.17
N MET A 1018 16.35 -26.95 -22.68
CA MET A 1018 16.78 -28.08 -21.86
C MET A 1018 17.95 -28.79 -22.50
N ALA A 1019 18.91 -29.25 -21.70
CA ALA A 1019 20.09 -29.99 -22.12
C ALA A 1019 19.75 -31.25 -22.94
N LYS A 1020 18.57 -31.87 -22.74
CA LYS A 1020 18.13 -32.99 -23.58
C LYS A 1020 17.93 -32.62 -25.06
N ASN A 1021 17.78 -31.33 -25.37
CA ASN A 1021 17.67 -30.83 -26.73
C ASN A 1021 19.07 -30.56 -27.29
N PRO A 1022 19.40 -31.02 -28.51
CA PRO A 1022 20.75 -30.91 -29.07
C PRO A 1022 21.32 -29.48 -29.10
N LYS A 1023 20.45 -28.48 -29.28
CA LYS A 1023 20.83 -27.06 -29.24
C LYS A 1023 21.41 -26.60 -27.91
N TRP A 1024 21.03 -27.23 -26.81
CA TRP A 1024 21.42 -26.88 -25.45
C TRP A 1024 22.41 -27.89 -24.83
N CYS A 1025 22.90 -28.83 -25.64
CA CYS A 1025 23.94 -29.79 -25.28
C CYS A 1025 25.02 -29.78 -26.37
N ALA A 1026 26.02 -28.92 -26.18
CA ALA A 1026 27.01 -28.62 -27.20
C ALA A 1026 28.42 -28.50 -26.58
N SER A 1027 29.43 -28.62 -27.41
CA SER A 1027 30.81 -28.38 -27.00
C SER A 1027 31.05 -26.90 -26.67
N LEU A 1028 32.12 -26.59 -25.93
CA LEU A 1028 32.44 -25.20 -25.58
C LEU A 1028 32.65 -24.31 -26.82
N VAL A 1029 33.29 -24.82 -27.87
CA VAL A 1029 33.51 -24.09 -29.13
C VAL A 1029 32.18 -23.79 -29.83
N GLU A 1030 31.25 -24.76 -29.84
CA GLU A 1030 29.92 -24.55 -30.39
C GLU A 1030 29.13 -23.53 -29.57
N TRP A 1031 29.23 -23.54 -28.24
CA TRP A 1031 28.62 -22.54 -27.38
C TRP A 1031 29.19 -21.12 -27.60
N GLU A 1032 30.50 -20.98 -27.75
CA GLU A 1032 31.15 -19.72 -28.13
C GLU A 1032 30.59 -19.21 -29.47
N SER A 1033 30.39 -20.09 -30.45
CA SER A 1033 29.78 -19.76 -31.74
C SER A 1033 28.30 -19.36 -31.62
N ILE A 1034 27.48 -20.16 -30.91
CA ILE A 1034 26.05 -19.92 -30.69
C ILE A 1034 25.81 -18.56 -30.01
N THR A 1035 26.57 -18.27 -28.95
CA THR A 1035 26.43 -17.02 -28.20
C THR A 1035 26.91 -15.81 -29.01
N THR A 1036 27.96 -15.96 -29.80
CA THR A 1036 28.41 -14.95 -30.77
C THR A 1036 27.30 -14.64 -31.77
N ASP A 1037 26.68 -15.67 -32.33
CA ASP A 1037 25.60 -15.55 -33.30
C ASP A 1037 24.35 -14.87 -32.71
N TRP A 1038 23.98 -15.21 -31.47
CA TRP A 1038 22.89 -14.55 -30.75
C TRP A 1038 23.14 -13.05 -30.60
N ILE A 1039 24.35 -12.65 -30.18
CA ILE A 1039 24.73 -11.25 -29.97
C ILE A 1039 24.83 -10.49 -31.31
N ARG A 1040 25.35 -11.12 -32.36
CA ARG A 1040 25.55 -10.49 -33.66
C ARG A 1040 24.25 -10.26 -34.43
N LYS A 1041 23.33 -11.23 -34.38
CA LYS A 1041 22.06 -11.18 -35.15
C LYS A 1041 20.98 -10.35 -34.45
N ALA A 1042 20.88 -10.43 -33.11
CA ALA A 1042 19.92 -9.68 -32.28
C ALA A 1042 18.44 -9.77 -32.72
N GLU A 1043 18.06 -10.86 -33.39
CA GLU A 1043 16.69 -11.13 -33.83
C GLU A 1043 15.79 -11.53 -32.63
N PRO A 1044 14.45 -11.39 -32.71
CA PRO A 1044 13.55 -11.61 -31.57
C PRO A 1044 13.64 -12.99 -30.90
N GLN A 1045 13.85 -14.06 -31.67
CA GLN A 1045 14.00 -15.43 -31.15
C GLN A 1045 15.31 -15.59 -30.39
N GLN A 1046 16.39 -15.02 -30.91
CA GLN A 1046 17.73 -15.04 -30.33
C GLN A 1046 17.78 -14.19 -29.06
N LEU A 1047 17.06 -13.06 -29.01
CA LEU A 1047 16.92 -12.26 -27.78
C LEU A 1047 16.23 -13.04 -26.65
N LEU A 1048 15.18 -13.82 -26.98
CA LEU A 1048 14.48 -14.66 -26.00
C LEU A 1048 15.41 -15.76 -25.47
N GLU A 1049 16.08 -16.48 -26.35
CA GLU A 1049 17.02 -17.56 -25.99
C GLU A 1049 18.20 -17.01 -25.18
N PHE A 1050 18.76 -15.88 -25.61
CA PHE A 1050 19.83 -15.17 -24.90
C PHE A 1050 19.38 -14.73 -23.50
N ASN A 1051 18.16 -14.20 -23.35
CA ASN A 1051 17.63 -13.77 -22.05
C ASN A 1051 17.49 -14.91 -21.03
N VAL A 1052 17.14 -16.13 -21.47
CA VAL A 1052 17.09 -17.30 -20.60
C VAL A 1052 18.51 -17.80 -20.28
N PHE A 1053 19.37 -17.82 -21.30
CA PHE A 1053 20.74 -18.31 -21.20
C PHE A 1053 21.62 -17.48 -20.26
N LEU A 1054 21.57 -16.15 -20.31
CA LEU A 1054 22.45 -15.24 -19.55
C LEU A 1054 22.50 -15.49 -18.04
N ASP A 1055 21.42 -16.02 -17.48
CA ASP A 1055 21.34 -16.36 -16.07
C ASP A 1055 21.83 -17.80 -15.82
N PHE A 1056 22.96 -18.18 -16.42
CA PHE A 1056 23.52 -19.52 -16.24
C PHE A 1056 24.38 -19.63 -14.99
N ARG A 1057 24.36 -20.79 -14.34
CA ARG A 1057 25.26 -21.15 -13.23
C ARG A 1057 25.62 -22.64 -13.34
N ALA A 1058 26.89 -22.96 -13.13
CA ALA A 1058 27.31 -24.36 -13.05
C ALA A 1058 26.74 -25.02 -11.78
N VAL A 1059 26.01 -26.12 -11.96
CA VAL A 1059 25.46 -26.93 -10.85
C VAL A 1059 26.32 -28.15 -10.57
N ALA A 1060 26.90 -28.74 -11.62
CA ALA A 1060 27.76 -29.90 -11.52
C ALA A 1060 28.81 -29.90 -12.65
N GLY A 1061 29.91 -30.61 -12.44
CA GLY A 1061 31.04 -30.66 -13.37
C GLY A 1061 32.03 -29.50 -13.20
N GLU A 1062 32.78 -29.18 -14.24
CA GLU A 1062 33.87 -28.21 -14.20
C GLU A 1062 33.36 -26.76 -14.34
N ALA A 1063 33.30 -26.03 -13.23
CA ALA A 1063 32.87 -24.63 -13.19
C ALA A 1063 33.69 -23.70 -14.11
N GLU A 1064 34.93 -24.06 -14.42
CA GLU A 1064 35.81 -23.32 -15.31
C GLU A 1064 35.24 -23.19 -16.74
N LEU A 1065 34.51 -24.20 -17.23
CA LEU A 1065 33.87 -24.16 -18.55
C LEU A 1065 32.79 -23.07 -18.60
N ALA A 1066 32.00 -22.95 -17.54
CA ALA A 1066 31.00 -21.88 -17.41
C ALA A 1066 31.68 -20.50 -17.33
N ARG A 1067 32.79 -20.38 -16.59
CA ARG A 1067 33.56 -19.14 -16.46
C ARG A 1067 34.12 -18.68 -17.81
N ARG A 1068 34.74 -19.59 -18.58
CA ARG A 1068 35.27 -19.31 -19.93
C ARG A 1068 34.18 -18.80 -20.86
N LEU A 1069 33.02 -19.46 -20.87
CA LEU A 1069 31.88 -19.02 -21.66
C LEU A 1069 31.35 -17.64 -21.23
N ARG A 1070 31.34 -17.33 -19.92
CA ARG A 1070 30.95 -16.00 -19.41
C ARG A 1070 31.89 -14.90 -19.90
N LEU A 1071 33.20 -15.15 -19.83
CA LEU A 1071 34.21 -14.22 -20.35
C LEU A 1071 34.04 -13.98 -21.84
N HIS A 1072 33.75 -15.03 -22.61
CA HIS A 1072 33.45 -14.90 -24.04
C HIS A 1072 32.23 -14.01 -24.29
N VAL A 1073 31.13 -14.22 -23.56
CA VAL A 1073 29.93 -13.37 -23.67
C VAL A 1073 30.24 -11.90 -23.34
N HIS A 1074 30.98 -11.62 -22.26
CA HIS A 1074 31.38 -10.26 -21.91
C HIS A 1074 32.23 -9.60 -23.00
N GLU A 1075 33.14 -10.35 -23.60
CA GLU A 1075 33.98 -9.84 -24.70
C GLU A 1075 33.14 -9.56 -25.96
N MET A 1076 32.21 -10.45 -26.31
CA MET A 1076 31.33 -10.23 -27.46
C MET A 1076 30.39 -9.04 -27.26
N LEU A 1077 29.88 -8.81 -26.04
CA LEU A 1077 29.09 -7.62 -25.72
C LEU A 1077 29.91 -6.33 -25.77
N ARG A 1078 31.21 -6.39 -25.45
CA ARG A 1078 32.15 -5.27 -25.61
C ARG A 1078 32.36 -4.94 -27.08
N ILE A 1079 32.45 -5.95 -27.95
CA ILE A 1079 32.62 -5.79 -29.40
C ILE A 1079 31.32 -5.30 -30.06
N HIS A 1080 30.15 -5.75 -29.58
CA HIS A 1080 28.84 -5.42 -30.13
C HIS A 1080 27.93 -4.69 -29.12
N PRO A 1081 28.25 -3.46 -28.70
CA PRO A 1081 27.48 -2.73 -27.68
C PRO A 1081 26.04 -2.40 -28.11
N ALA A 1082 25.77 -2.37 -29.43
CA ALA A 1082 24.44 -2.17 -30.01
C ALA A 1082 23.42 -3.27 -29.65
N PHE A 1083 23.89 -4.40 -29.09
CA PHE A 1083 23.03 -5.46 -28.60
C PHE A 1083 22.23 -5.05 -27.34
N LEU A 1084 22.81 -4.23 -26.46
CA LEU A 1084 22.16 -3.83 -25.20
C LEU A 1084 20.87 -3.02 -25.39
N PRO A 1085 20.77 -2.06 -26.34
CA PRO A 1085 19.51 -1.42 -26.71
C PRO A 1085 18.39 -2.39 -27.11
N PHE A 1086 18.70 -3.48 -27.83
CA PHE A 1086 17.69 -4.48 -28.20
C PHE A 1086 17.14 -5.23 -26.98
N LEU A 1087 18.01 -5.58 -26.02
CA LEU A 1087 17.58 -6.12 -24.72
C LEU A 1087 16.74 -5.11 -23.93
N ALA A 1088 17.15 -3.84 -23.92
CA ALA A 1088 16.43 -2.76 -23.25
C ALA A 1088 15.00 -2.58 -23.81
N GLN A 1089 14.83 -2.75 -25.12
CA GLN A 1089 13.53 -2.63 -25.79
C GLN A 1089 12.55 -3.76 -25.40
N ASP A 1090 13.05 -4.98 -25.18
CA ASP A 1090 12.23 -6.12 -24.72
C ASP A 1090 11.63 -5.86 -23.33
N LEU A 1091 12.36 -5.17 -22.45
CA LEU A 1091 11.90 -4.79 -21.11
C LEU A 1091 10.78 -3.74 -21.10
N MET A 1092 10.51 -3.10 -22.25
CA MET A 1092 9.41 -2.15 -22.42
C MET A 1092 8.07 -2.81 -22.78
N ARG A 1093 8.07 -4.13 -23.04
CA ARG A 1093 6.86 -4.87 -23.48
C ARG A 1093 5.83 -5.01 -22.37
N PHE A 1094 6.26 -5.28 -21.14
CA PHE A 1094 5.35 -5.37 -20.01
C PHE A 1094 4.75 -3.99 -19.71
N ARG A 1095 3.42 -3.93 -19.71
CA ARG A 1095 2.67 -2.75 -19.28
C ARG A 1095 1.83 -3.15 -18.06
N PRO A 1096 2.01 -2.48 -16.91
CA PRO A 1096 1.19 -2.73 -15.74
C PRO A 1096 -0.30 -2.66 -16.13
N PRO A 1097 -1.15 -3.57 -15.60
CA PRO A 1097 -2.56 -3.51 -15.87
C PRO A 1097 -3.09 -2.13 -15.45
N PRO A 1098 -4.01 -1.55 -16.25
CA PRO A 1098 -4.61 -0.29 -15.88
C PRO A 1098 -5.31 -0.45 -14.52
N HIS A 1099 -5.07 0.49 -13.61
CA HIS A 1099 -5.69 0.54 -12.29
C HIS A 1099 -6.58 1.79 -12.18
N GLY A 1100 -7.49 1.80 -11.21
CA GLY A 1100 -8.41 2.91 -10.98
C GLY A 1100 -9.21 3.31 -12.24
N MET A 1101 -9.02 4.56 -12.68
CA MET A 1101 -9.74 5.18 -13.78
C MET A 1101 -9.55 4.49 -15.13
N ALA A 1102 -8.31 4.10 -15.44
CA ALA A 1102 -7.93 3.50 -16.71
C ALA A 1102 -8.57 2.09 -16.89
N LEU A 1103 -8.75 1.36 -15.79
CA LEU A 1103 -9.46 0.07 -15.79
C LEU A 1103 -10.94 0.28 -16.06
N TRP A 1104 -11.52 1.37 -15.53
CA TRP A 1104 -12.93 1.65 -15.66
C TRP A 1104 -13.33 2.03 -17.09
N LEU A 1105 -12.46 2.77 -17.79
CA LEU A 1105 -12.64 3.18 -19.19
C LEU A 1105 -12.36 2.05 -20.19
N SER A 1106 -11.80 0.93 -19.73
CA SER A 1106 -11.53 -0.23 -20.57
C SER A 1106 -12.83 -1.00 -20.89
N PRO A 1107 -13.02 -1.45 -22.16
CA PRO A 1107 -14.17 -2.26 -22.56
C PRO A 1107 -14.38 -3.49 -21.66
N PRO A 1108 -15.60 -4.00 -21.46
CA PRO A 1108 -15.90 -5.10 -20.53
C PRO A 1108 -15.00 -6.34 -20.72
N ARG A 1109 -14.72 -6.72 -21.97
CA ARG A 1109 -13.77 -7.79 -22.31
C ARG A 1109 -12.34 -7.47 -21.86
N LYS A 1110 -11.84 -6.26 -22.13
CA LYS A 1110 -10.52 -5.79 -21.68
C LYS A 1110 -10.44 -5.62 -20.16
N ARG A 1111 -11.56 -5.36 -19.49
CA ARG A 1111 -11.67 -5.16 -18.04
C ARG A 1111 -11.62 -6.48 -17.27
N ALA A 1112 -12.23 -7.54 -17.81
CA ALA A 1112 -12.08 -8.91 -17.30
C ALA A 1112 -10.66 -9.46 -17.55
N GLN A 1113 -10.03 -9.08 -18.66
CA GLN A 1113 -8.66 -9.45 -18.98
C GLN A 1113 -7.63 -8.67 -18.15
N ALA A 1114 -7.84 -7.38 -17.91
CA ALA A 1114 -7.00 -6.52 -17.06
C ALA A 1114 -7.13 -6.80 -15.56
N ALA A 1115 -8.13 -7.58 -15.14
CA ALA A 1115 -8.22 -8.11 -13.79
C ALA A 1115 -7.23 -9.25 -13.51
N ARG A 1116 -6.79 -9.94 -14.57
CA ARG A 1116 -5.81 -11.01 -14.48
C ARG A 1116 -4.42 -10.42 -14.63
N LEU A 1117 -3.56 -10.72 -13.67
CA LEU A 1117 -2.17 -10.31 -13.67
C LEU A 1117 -1.30 -11.56 -13.63
N ASP A 1118 -0.45 -11.73 -14.63
CA ASP A 1118 0.64 -12.71 -14.55
C ASP A 1118 1.80 -12.12 -13.75
N LEU A 1119 2.07 -12.69 -12.58
CA LEU A 1119 3.11 -12.23 -11.68
C LEU A 1119 4.51 -12.55 -12.21
N LYS A 1120 4.69 -13.59 -13.03
CA LYS A 1120 5.98 -13.88 -13.68
C LYS A 1120 6.30 -12.76 -14.66
N GLU A 1121 5.35 -12.35 -15.50
CA GLU A 1121 5.53 -11.22 -16.43
C GLU A 1121 5.77 -9.89 -15.70
N ALA A 1122 5.06 -9.63 -14.61
CA ALA A 1122 5.23 -8.41 -13.82
C ALA A 1122 6.62 -8.27 -13.19
N MET A 1123 7.29 -9.38 -12.89
CA MET A 1123 8.64 -9.38 -12.34
C MET A 1123 9.73 -9.19 -13.41
N LEU A 1124 9.45 -9.50 -14.68
CA LEU A 1124 10.45 -9.45 -15.76
C LEU A 1124 11.14 -8.10 -15.92
N PRO A 1125 10.47 -6.93 -15.82
CA PRO A 1125 11.15 -5.64 -15.88
C PRO A 1125 12.17 -5.45 -14.77
N LEU A 1126 11.89 -5.93 -13.55
CA LEU A 1126 12.81 -5.82 -12.41
C LEU A 1126 14.03 -6.71 -12.63
N ILE A 1127 13.81 -7.99 -12.93
CA ILE A 1127 14.86 -8.98 -13.18
C ILE A 1127 15.73 -8.54 -14.38
N GLY A 1128 15.07 -8.19 -15.48
CA GLY A 1128 15.72 -7.77 -16.71
C GLY A 1128 16.49 -6.47 -16.56
N SER A 1129 16.01 -5.52 -15.75
CA SER A 1129 16.76 -4.29 -15.45
C SER A 1129 18.07 -4.60 -14.74
N ALA A 1130 18.03 -5.38 -13.64
CA ALA A 1130 19.23 -5.77 -12.90
C ALA A 1130 20.21 -6.51 -13.81
N ARG A 1131 19.72 -7.42 -14.67
CA ARG A 1131 20.52 -8.11 -15.68
C ARG A 1131 21.17 -7.16 -16.68
N LEU A 1132 20.40 -6.23 -17.25
CA LEU A 1132 20.86 -5.29 -18.28
C LEU A 1132 22.00 -4.40 -17.76
N TYR A 1133 21.84 -3.83 -16.56
CA TYR A 1133 22.90 -3.03 -15.94
C TYR A 1133 24.10 -3.90 -15.53
N ALA A 1134 23.88 -5.10 -15.00
CA ALA A 1134 24.96 -6.04 -14.69
C ALA A 1134 25.82 -6.35 -15.93
N LEU A 1135 25.19 -6.60 -17.08
CA LEU A 1135 25.91 -6.84 -18.34
C LEU A 1135 26.70 -5.62 -18.82
N ARG A 1136 26.10 -4.42 -18.78
CA ARG A 1136 26.78 -3.17 -19.15
C ARG A 1136 28.06 -2.97 -18.34
N HIS A 1137 28.07 -3.40 -17.08
CA HIS A 1137 29.17 -3.22 -16.14
C HIS A 1137 30.01 -4.49 -15.92
N ARG A 1138 29.82 -5.54 -16.73
CA ARG A 1138 30.56 -6.81 -16.68
C ARG A 1138 30.59 -7.44 -15.28
N LEU A 1139 29.41 -7.52 -14.68
CA LEU A 1139 29.16 -8.23 -13.41
C LEU A 1139 28.86 -9.70 -13.66
N ASP A 1140 29.35 -10.58 -12.78
CA ASP A 1140 29.22 -12.04 -12.93
C ASP A 1140 28.06 -12.62 -12.11
N GLU A 1141 27.51 -11.84 -11.18
CA GLU A 1141 26.37 -12.21 -10.34
C GLU A 1141 25.14 -12.56 -11.20
N THR A 1142 24.44 -13.64 -10.83
CA THR A 1142 23.22 -14.08 -11.54
C THR A 1142 21.93 -13.74 -10.79
N HIS A 1143 21.94 -13.84 -9.46
CA HIS A 1143 20.79 -13.51 -8.63
C HIS A 1143 20.43 -12.03 -8.74
N THR A 1144 19.14 -11.71 -8.85
CA THR A 1144 18.64 -10.35 -9.16
C THR A 1144 19.05 -9.34 -8.09
N LEU A 1145 18.88 -9.68 -6.81
CA LEU A 1145 19.26 -8.77 -5.72
C LEU A 1145 20.78 -8.62 -5.60
N ASP A 1146 21.55 -9.71 -5.70
CA ASP A 1146 23.02 -9.67 -5.67
C ASP A 1146 23.59 -8.80 -6.80
N ARG A 1147 22.96 -8.77 -7.98
CA ARG A 1147 23.28 -7.82 -9.07
C ARG A 1147 23.04 -6.39 -8.65
N LEU A 1148 21.90 -6.08 -8.03
CA LEU A 1148 21.62 -4.74 -7.52
C LEU A 1148 22.63 -4.33 -6.43
N ASP A 1149 22.94 -5.23 -5.49
CA ASP A 1149 23.93 -5.01 -4.43
C ASP A 1149 25.33 -4.74 -5.02
N ALA A 1150 25.73 -5.49 -6.05
CA ALA A 1150 26.99 -5.27 -6.75
C ALA A 1150 27.03 -3.94 -7.51
N LEU A 1151 25.91 -3.52 -8.12
CA LEU A 1151 25.79 -2.21 -8.76
C LEU A 1151 25.86 -1.06 -7.74
N ALA A 1152 25.19 -1.18 -6.60
CA ALA A 1152 25.21 -0.18 -5.52
C ALA A 1152 26.60 -0.06 -4.87
N ARG A 1153 27.28 -1.19 -4.57
CA ARG A 1153 28.65 -1.20 -4.05
C ARG A 1153 29.67 -0.50 -4.97
N ARG A 1154 29.40 -0.46 -6.28
CA ARG A 1154 30.21 0.27 -7.26
C ARG A 1154 29.73 1.71 -7.51
N ASN A 1155 28.78 2.22 -6.72
CA ASN A 1155 28.15 3.54 -6.85
C ASN A 1155 27.50 3.79 -8.23
N LEU A 1156 27.01 2.73 -8.89
CA LEU A 1156 26.34 2.83 -10.20
C LEU A 1156 24.84 3.09 -10.07
N ILE A 1157 24.25 2.73 -8.93
CA ILE A 1157 22.88 3.05 -8.54
C ILE A 1157 22.88 3.56 -7.09
N ALA A 1158 21.90 4.39 -6.73
CA ALA A 1158 21.76 4.86 -5.35
C ALA A 1158 21.26 3.72 -4.43
N GLU A 1159 21.74 3.69 -3.19
CA GLU A 1159 21.30 2.72 -2.17
C GLU A 1159 19.78 2.76 -1.96
N SER A 1160 19.17 3.96 -2.01
CA SER A 1160 17.72 4.11 -1.93
C SER A 1160 16.97 3.48 -3.11
N ASP A 1161 17.59 3.45 -4.30
CA ASP A 1161 17.00 2.84 -5.48
C ASP A 1161 17.08 1.31 -5.42
N LEU A 1162 18.16 0.77 -4.86
CA LEU A 1162 18.29 -0.64 -4.54
C LEU A 1162 17.19 -1.08 -3.57
N GLN A 1163 17.04 -0.40 -2.44
CA GLN A 1163 16.06 -0.75 -1.41
C GLN A 1163 14.62 -0.74 -1.97
N LYS A 1164 14.26 0.29 -2.73
CA LYS A 1164 12.92 0.38 -3.37
C LYS A 1164 12.69 -0.73 -4.40
N THR A 1165 13.70 -1.08 -5.21
CA THR A 1165 13.60 -2.18 -6.17
C THR A 1165 13.50 -3.53 -5.47
N ALA A 1166 14.27 -3.74 -4.40
CA ALA A 1166 14.25 -4.96 -3.61
C ALA A 1166 12.87 -5.18 -2.95
N ILE A 1167 12.29 -4.14 -2.35
CA ILE A 1167 10.93 -4.19 -1.77
C ILE A 1167 9.89 -4.56 -2.84
N ALA A 1168 9.94 -3.92 -4.02
CA ALA A 1168 9.02 -4.22 -5.12
C ALA A 1168 9.18 -5.67 -5.63
N TYR A 1169 10.42 -6.14 -5.77
CA TYR A 1169 10.73 -7.51 -6.17
C TYR A 1169 10.20 -8.53 -5.16
N ASP A 1170 10.49 -8.33 -3.87
CA ASP A 1170 10.06 -9.21 -2.79
C ASP A 1170 8.54 -9.25 -2.65
N ALA A 1171 7.85 -8.12 -2.83
CA ALA A 1171 6.39 -8.06 -2.81
C ALA A 1171 5.77 -8.92 -3.91
N LEU A 1172 6.25 -8.78 -5.16
CA LEU A 1172 5.76 -9.57 -6.29
C LEU A 1172 6.09 -11.06 -6.14
N LEU A 1173 7.31 -11.38 -5.69
CA LEU A 1173 7.73 -12.75 -5.46
C LEU A 1173 6.89 -13.43 -4.36
N ARG A 1174 6.63 -12.70 -3.26
CA ARG A 1174 5.78 -13.19 -2.17
C ARG A 1174 4.36 -13.46 -2.65
N LEU A 1175 3.74 -12.55 -3.39
CA LEU A 1175 2.41 -12.76 -3.98
C LEU A 1175 2.38 -14.00 -4.88
N ARG A 1176 3.44 -14.21 -5.66
CA ARG A 1176 3.56 -15.36 -6.58
C ARG A 1176 3.64 -16.68 -5.81
N LEU A 1177 4.48 -16.72 -4.77
CA LEU A 1177 4.64 -17.93 -3.94
C LEU A 1177 3.37 -18.25 -3.14
N LEU A 1178 2.72 -17.25 -2.54
CA LEU A 1178 1.47 -17.44 -1.79
C LEU A 1178 0.34 -17.94 -2.69
N HIS A 1179 0.22 -17.39 -3.91
CA HIS A 1179 -0.76 -17.87 -4.88
C HIS A 1179 -0.52 -19.33 -5.27
N GLN A 1180 0.72 -19.69 -5.60
CA GLN A 1180 1.07 -21.07 -5.95
C GLN A 1180 0.89 -22.02 -4.77
N ALA A 1181 1.23 -21.61 -3.55
CA ALA A 1181 1.00 -22.38 -2.33
C ALA A 1181 -0.51 -22.63 -2.10
N LYS A 1182 -1.35 -21.64 -2.38
CA LYS A 1182 -2.81 -21.78 -2.34
C LYS A 1182 -3.33 -22.74 -3.41
N CYS A 1183 -2.82 -22.67 -4.65
CA CYS A 1183 -3.17 -23.64 -5.69
C CYS A 1183 -2.83 -25.07 -5.28
N LEU A 1184 -1.66 -25.30 -4.66
CA LEU A 1184 -1.29 -26.62 -4.12
C LEU A 1184 -2.27 -27.09 -3.05
N GLN A 1185 -2.70 -26.19 -2.15
CA GLN A 1185 -3.62 -26.52 -1.07
C GLN A 1185 -5.03 -26.86 -1.59
N GLU A 1186 -5.47 -26.20 -2.66
CA GLU A 1186 -6.75 -26.44 -3.34
C GLU A 1186 -6.69 -27.60 -4.36
N ASN A 1187 -5.55 -28.31 -4.49
CA ASN A 1187 -5.30 -29.31 -5.55
C ASN A 1187 -5.58 -28.78 -6.97
N ARG A 1188 -5.33 -27.50 -7.20
CA ARG A 1188 -5.49 -26.84 -8.50
C ARG A 1188 -4.16 -26.85 -9.27
N PRO A 1189 -4.22 -26.83 -10.62
CA PRO A 1189 -3.03 -26.62 -11.44
C PRO A 1189 -2.31 -25.34 -11.01
N LEU A 1190 -0.99 -25.45 -10.88
CA LEU A 1190 -0.13 -24.31 -10.61
C LEU A 1190 -0.15 -23.34 -11.80
N ASP A 1191 -0.25 -22.05 -11.51
CA ASP A 1191 -0.11 -20.98 -12.49
C ASP A 1191 0.52 -19.73 -11.85
N ASN A 1192 0.80 -18.70 -12.64
CA ASN A 1192 1.32 -17.40 -12.16
C ASN A 1192 0.27 -16.29 -12.19
N THR A 1193 -0.99 -16.60 -12.53
CA THR A 1193 -2.02 -15.60 -12.84
C THR A 1193 -2.98 -15.39 -11.67
N ILE A 1194 -3.01 -14.18 -11.14
CA ILE A 1194 -3.92 -13.80 -10.04
C ILE A 1194 -5.03 -12.85 -10.52
N ASP A 1195 -6.19 -12.88 -9.86
CA ASP A 1195 -7.15 -11.76 -9.91
C ASP A 1195 -6.75 -10.74 -8.85
N TRP A 1196 -5.99 -9.72 -9.25
CA TRP A 1196 -5.40 -8.76 -8.31
C TRP A 1196 -6.45 -7.93 -7.56
N ARG A 1197 -7.71 -7.90 -8.02
CA ARG A 1197 -8.82 -7.20 -7.34
C ARG A 1197 -9.35 -7.96 -6.12
N ARG A 1198 -9.04 -9.26 -6.01
CA ARG A 1198 -9.40 -10.11 -4.87
C ARG A 1198 -8.36 -10.08 -3.75
N LEU A 1199 -7.23 -9.41 -3.97
CA LEU A 1199 -6.23 -9.15 -2.95
C LEU A 1199 -6.79 -8.19 -1.90
N ASP A 1200 -6.29 -8.29 -0.67
CA ASP A 1200 -6.63 -7.35 0.40
C ASP A 1200 -6.07 -5.93 0.12
N SER A 1201 -6.49 -4.94 0.91
CA SER A 1201 -6.09 -3.54 0.71
C SER A 1201 -4.58 -3.31 0.83
N VAL A 1202 -3.88 -4.07 1.68
CA VAL A 1202 -2.44 -3.96 1.91
C VAL A 1202 -1.67 -4.53 0.73
N GLN A 1203 -2.05 -5.72 0.27
CA GLN A 1203 -1.49 -6.39 -0.90
C GLN A 1203 -1.72 -5.57 -2.18
N GLN A 1204 -2.89 -4.94 -2.33
CA GLN A 1204 -3.15 -4.04 -3.45
C GLN A 1204 -2.25 -2.80 -3.42
N ALA A 1205 -2.00 -2.22 -2.24
CA ALA A 1205 -1.11 -1.07 -2.11
C ALA A 1205 0.34 -1.44 -2.45
N LEU A 1206 0.86 -2.56 -1.92
CA LEU A 1206 2.20 -3.07 -2.24
C LEU A 1206 2.36 -3.37 -3.73
N LEU A 1207 1.33 -3.93 -4.37
CA LEU A 1207 1.33 -4.18 -5.81
C LEU A 1207 1.37 -2.87 -6.63
N GLN A 1208 0.62 -1.85 -6.21
CA GLN A 1208 0.64 -0.53 -6.87
C GLN A 1208 2.01 0.15 -6.73
N GLU A 1209 2.63 0.05 -5.56
CA GLU A 1209 3.98 0.55 -5.34
C GLU A 1209 5.02 -0.16 -6.22
N ALA A 1210 4.91 -1.48 -6.36
CA ALA A 1210 5.75 -2.25 -7.27
C ALA A 1210 5.58 -1.81 -8.74
N PHE A 1211 4.35 -1.54 -9.20
CA PHE A 1211 4.10 -1.00 -10.54
C PHE A 1211 4.65 0.41 -10.75
N ALA A 1212 4.54 1.28 -9.74
CA ALA A 1212 5.15 2.60 -9.79
C ALA A 1212 6.68 2.48 -9.91
N ARG A 1213 7.29 1.54 -9.17
CA ARG A 1213 8.74 1.28 -9.28
C ARG A 1213 9.14 0.75 -10.65
N ILE A 1214 8.37 -0.18 -11.22
CA ILE A 1214 8.60 -0.70 -12.59
C ILE A 1214 8.57 0.46 -13.60
N ALA A 1215 7.62 1.39 -13.50
CA ALA A 1215 7.54 2.54 -14.41
C ALA A 1215 8.76 3.46 -14.31
N VAL A 1216 9.29 3.68 -13.09
CA VAL A 1216 10.53 4.46 -12.88
C VAL A 1216 11.73 3.75 -13.53
N ILE A 1217 11.89 2.44 -13.30
CA ILE A 1217 12.97 1.65 -13.89
C ILE A 1217 12.89 1.66 -15.43
N GLN A 1218 11.70 1.49 -16.00
CA GLN A 1218 11.51 1.55 -17.44
C GLN A 1218 11.84 2.94 -18.02
N LYS A 1219 11.61 4.01 -17.26
CA LYS A 1219 12.04 5.37 -17.64
C LYS A 1219 13.57 5.50 -17.64
N MET A 1220 14.24 4.99 -16.61
CA MET A 1220 15.70 4.97 -16.53
C MET A 1220 16.32 4.20 -17.70
N ILE A 1221 15.84 2.97 -17.96
CA ILE A 1221 16.33 2.15 -19.09
C ILE A 1221 16.20 2.90 -20.43
N ARG A 1222 15.08 3.62 -20.64
CA ARG A 1222 14.86 4.38 -21.87
C ARG A 1222 15.88 5.51 -22.03
N TYR A 1223 16.18 6.22 -20.96
CA TYR A 1223 17.19 7.27 -20.95
C TYR A 1223 18.60 6.69 -21.19
N ASP A 1224 18.97 5.64 -20.45
CA ASP A 1224 20.33 5.11 -20.41
C ASP A 1224 20.72 4.23 -21.62
N PHE A 1225 19.75 3.61 -22.31
CA PHE A 1225 20.00 2.64 -23.38
C PHE A 1225 19.28 2.92 -24.70
N LEU A 1226 18.14 3.63 -24.69
CA LEU A 1226 17.34 3.85 -25.91
C LEU A 1226 17.42 5.29 -26.45
N GLY A 1227 18.11 6.19 -25.74
CA GLY A 1227 18.19 7.62 -26.09
C GLY A 1227 16.87 8.33 -25.80
N GLY A 1228 16.80 9.05 -24.68
CA GLY A 1228 15.66 9.92 -24.37
C GLY A 1228 15.84 11.30 -24.99
N ALA A 1229 14.88 11.72 -25.82
CA ALA A 1229 14.58 13.14 -26.06
C ALA A 1229 13.86 13.75 -24.86
#